data_AF-A0A497QFI6-F1
#
_entry.id   AF-A0A497QFI6-F1
#
_cell.length_a   1.000
_cell.length_b   1.000
_cell.length_c   1.000
_cell.angle_alpha   90.00
_cell.angle_beta   90.00
_cell.angle_gamma   90.00
#
_symmetry.space_group_name_H-M   'P 1'
#
loop_
_entity.id
_entity.type
_entity.pdbx_description
1 polymer ?
#
loop_
_entity_poly.entity_id
_entity_poly.type
_entity_poly.pdbx_seq_one_letter_code
_entity_poly.pdbx_strand_id
1 'polypeptide(L)'
;MNNQIRIIAKGKDVLNPLIKIDDDFLTFSGMYISEGHATHQGILISTSNENLQNTCKRFFNKLKLNYIQRNENDIYFSSEILSNFFKIFGRSAYKKHIPSLFYNLSNDQLQIFLRAIFDGDGWVQKESVLYLSASQELIADLKNLLLRFDITSRISVRKIKYKQELKIYHKLSISGKNNLQIFKNKINFSLQYKRDKLNNCIKSTHNTNVDIIPNCGEYLKKLRTKLNLSQKDIANKAGCIRQHISMIERNKRRPSKEIFVKIIEFDENYDKLRNLEYINLRRIIEIQKLETSNGFVYDLSVKDNNNFAAGIGNIFVHNTYTIANVIAQVNLPTLVMAPNKLLAAQLYQEFKDFFPYNSVHYYISYFDYYQPEAYLPAKGMYIEKDSSVNEEIMKYRLASTYALMTRQDVIVVASVSCIYGIGNPKKWARKSIIIEKGMKIDRRTLMKKLISINFERNDIDFSRGKIRVRGDVVDIFPGYLDVYYRVSLFGDEIDEIYEMNPITNEKIQEFPNLKIFPTSEYVTVEDLKDKIIKDVFEELEERLEYFKSNKKWAEAQRLEERVRYDMEMMREMGYCSGIENYSRFLDQREPGETPACLYDYFPKKFLLVMDESHIGIPQIHGMIKGDQARKKNLVDYGFRLPSALDNRPLRFDEWEKKLSHVICTSATPGPYELKRSGGKWVDQVIRPTGLVDPEVEIRPVEHQIDDLLDEIRLEIKKGNRILVTTLTKRMAENIAEYYADLGLKIEYLHSDIDTVERMELIRELRQGKFDVLIGINLLREGLDLPEVGLVAILDGDKEGFLRDTRSLIQTIGRASRNANGRVIIYADKITRSIEAAVRETDRRRKKQIEYNKKHGITPQTIKKRVQESLSEYSDEEEKPSRTFKSVLHAVIEKNKNEEDILKNLEIHMLEAAKELEFERAAMLRDLIKDIKEGGITIEKIKESILNGQIDIQGKTKIRSSDSQDYSGFQILGTIEHISKRDFDRVKLKKKTSKKRRKRRK
;
A
#
# COMPACT_ATOMS: atom_id res chain seq x y z
N MET A 1 32.06 -31.99 -7.68
CA MET A 1 32.84 -30.84 -8.21
C MET A 1 34.25 -30.93 -7.66
N ASN A 2 35.28 -30.71 -8.49
CA ASN A 2 36.68 -30.85 -8.07
C ASN A 2 36.98 -29.90 -6.89
N ASN A 3 37.37 -30.45 -5.73
CA ASN A 3 37.75 -29.73 -4.49
C ASN A 3 39.07 -28.93 -4.62
N GLN A 4 39.33 -28.32 -5.77
CA GLN A 4 40.59 -27.66 -6.10
C GLN A 4 40.33 -26.37 -6.88
N ILE A 5 40.92 -25.27 -6.43
CA ILE A 5 40.93 -23.97 -7.10
C ILE A 5 42.22 -23.89 -7.91
N ARG A 6 42.11 -23.80 -9.24
CA ARG A 6 43.28 -23.63 -10.10
C ARG A 6 43.67 -22.15 -10.15
N ILE A 7 44.89 -21.82 -9.74
CA ILE A 7 45.43 -20.47 -9.83
C ILE A 7 46.38 -20.41 -11.03
N ILE A 8 46.07 -19.54 -12.00
CA ILE A 8 46.91 -19.29 -13.17
C ILE A 8 47.55 -17.91 -12.96
N ALA A 9 48.83 -17.89 -12.59
CA ALA A 9 49.59 -16.65 -12.45
C ALA A 9 50.63 -16.52 -13.58
N LYS A 10 50.77 -15.31 -14.15
CA LYS A 10 51.94 -14.91 -14.95
C LYS A 10 52.88 -14.12 -14.04
N GLY A 11 53.91 -14.77 -13.48
CA GLY A 11 54.85 -14.13 -12.55
C GLY A 11 55.85 -15.11 -11.91
N LYS A 12 56.83 -14.58 -11.18
CA LYS A 12 57.97 -15.33 -10.58
C LYS A 12 57.61 -16.25 -9.40
N ASP A 13 56.39 -16.15 -8.85
CA ASP A 13 55.93 -17.02 -7.76
C ASP A 13 55.34 -18.31 -8.32
N VAL A 14 56.11 -19.40 -8.26
CA VAL A 14 55.65 -20.75 -8.64
C VAL A 14 54.84 -21.36 -7.50
N LEU A 15 53.65 -20.82 -7.25
CA LEU A 15 52.64 -21.51 -6.46
C LEU A 15 52.15 -22.73 -7.25
N ASN A 16 52.08 -23.89 -6.59
CA ASN A 16 51.50 -25.10 -7.15
C ASN A 16 50.11 -24.75 -7.73
N PRO A 17 49.81 -25.02 -9.01
CA PRO A 17 48.67 -24.42 -9.72
C PRO A 17 47.30 -24.78 -9.15
N LEU A 18 47.19 -25.57 -8.09
CA LEU A 18 45.95 -26.06 -7.50
C LEU A 18 45.96 -25.89 -5.97
N ILE A 19 45.13 -24.98 -5.45
CA ILE A 19 44.83 -24.88 -4.01
C ILE A 19 43.65 -25.79 -3.69
N LYS A 20 43.84 -26.76 -2.80
CA LYS A 20 42.75 -27.63 -2.35
C LYS A 20 41.81 -26.86 -1.42
N ILE A 21 40.50 -27.00 -1.61
CA ILE A 21 39.48 -26.48 -0.67
C ILE A 21 39.38 -27.45 0.51
N ASP A 22 40.38 -27.42 1.39
CA ASP A 22 40.43 -28.18 2.62
C ASP A 22 40.04 -27.32 3.84
N ASP A 23 39.98 -27.94 5.02
CA ASP A 23 39.56 -27.28 6.26
C ASP A 23 40.43 -26.07 6.61
N ASP A 24 41.73 -26.13 6.29
CA ASP A 24 42.67 -25.03 6.54
C ASP A 24 42.38 -23.85 5.61
N PHE A 25 42.11 -24.10 4.32
CA PHE A 25 41.70 -23.06 3.38
C PHE A 25 40.39 -22.39 3.79
N LEU A 26 39.39 -23.17 4.19
CA LEU A 26 38.08 -22.65 4.59
C LEU A 26 38.17 -21.84 5.89
N THR A 27 38.94 -22.33 6.85
CA THR A 27 39.19 -21.62 8.10
C THR A 27 39.91 -20.30 7.84
N PHE A 28 40.96 -20.31 7.02
CA PHE A 28 41.69 -19.09 6.65
C PHE A 28 40.79 -18.10 5.90
N SER A 29 39.92 -18.58 5.01
CA SER A 29 38.98 -17.73 4.27
C SER A 29 37.97 -17.05 5.20
N GLY A 30 37.44 -17.77 6.20
CA GLY A 30 36.56 -17.17 7.20
C GLY A 30 37.28 -16.14 8.07
N MET A 31 38.53 -16.43 8.46
CA MET A 31 39.39 -15.50 9.20
C MET A 31 39.73 -14.25 8.39
N TYR A 32 39.90 -14.36 7.08
CA TYR A 32 40.10 -13.20 6.22
C TYR A 32 38.87 -12.27 6.25
N ILE A 33 37.66 -12.85 6.17
CA ILE A 33 36.41 -12.07 6.24
C ILE A 33 36.29 -11.32 7.55
N SER A 34 36.64 -11.93 8.68
CA SER A 34 36.57 -11.23 9.96
C SER A 34 37.75 -10.26 10.16
N GLU A 35 38.94 -10.83 10.30
CA GLU A 35 40.14 -10.16 10.84
C GLU A 35 41.18 -9.82 9.75
N GLY A 36 40.88 -10.12 8.48
CA GLY A 36 41.84 -9.98 7.38
C GLY A 36 41.74 -8.71 6.56
N HIS A 37 42.89 -8.33 6.00
CA HIS A 37 43.06 -7.25 5.05
C HIS A 37 44.11 -7.60 3.98
N ALA A 38 43.70 -7.60 2.70
CA ALA A 38 44.61 -7.82 1.58
C ALA A 38 45.31 -6.51 1.15
N THR A 39 46.65 -6.51 1.17
CA THR A 39 47.50 -5.40 0.67
C THR A 39 47.86 -5.61 -0.79
N HIS A 40 48.74 -4.79 -1.38
CA HIS A 40 49.23 -5.06 -2.74
C HIS A 40 50.07 -6.35 -2.82
N GLN A 41 50.90 -6.62 -1.80
CA GLN A 41 51.94 -7.67 -1.83
C GLN A 41 51.67 -8.86 -0.88
N GLY A 42 50.55 -8.87 -0.15
CA GLY A 42 50.27 -9.92 0.82
C GLY A 42 48.95 -9.73 1.57
N ILE A 43 48.75 -10.54 2.60
CA ILE A 43 47.55 -10.53 3.45
C ILE A 43 47.97 -10.30 4.88
N LEU A 44 47.33 -9.34 5.54
CA LEU A 44 47.46 -9.11 6.98
C LEU A 44 46.27 -9.77 7.68
N ILE A 45 46.53 -10.61 8.67
CA ILE A 45 45.53 -11.09 9.62
C ILE A 45 45.89 -10.52 10.99
N SER A 46 44.94 -9.83 11.62
CA SER A 46 45.12 -9.20 12.92
C SER A 46 44.27 -9.93 13.96
N THR A 47 44.87 -10.83 14.75
CA THR A 47 44.14 -11.55 15.80
C THR A 47 45.04 -11.85 16.99
N SER A 48 44.56 -11.60 18.21
CA SER A 48 45.27 -11.95 19.45
C SER A 48 45.14 -13.42 19.86
N ASN A 49 44.45 -14.23 19.05
CA ASN A 49 44.20 -15.62 19.37
C ASN A 49 45.27 -16.55 18.75
N GLU A 50 46.15 -17.11 19.58
CA GLU A 50 47.23 -18.00 19.14
C GLU A 50 46.73 -19.23 18.35
N ASN A 51 45.57 -19.79 18.68
CA ASN A 51 45.04 -20.95 17.94
C ASN A 51 44.60 -20.59 16.52
N LEU A 52 43.99 -19.40 16.35
CA LEU A 52 43.63 -18.89 15.04
C LEU A 52 44.89 -18.49 14.25
N GLN A 53 45.87 -17.87 14.90
CA GLN A 53 47.19 -17.60 14.31
C GLN A 53 47.88 -18.87 13.81
N ASN A 54 47.94 -19.92 14.63
CA ASN A 54 48.55 -21.20 14.27
C ASN A 54 47.84 -21.89 13.12
N THR A 55 46.52 -21.75 13.02
CA THR A 55 45.74 -22.27 11.89
C THR A 55 46.06 -21.53 10.59
N CYS A 56 46.19 -20.21 10.62
CA CYS A 56 46.64 -19.43 9.47
C CYS A 56 48.08 -19.77 9.07
N LYS A 57 48.99 -19.92 10.04
CA LYS A 57 50.38 -20.35 9.80
C LYS A 57 50.44 -21.73 9.14
N ARG A 58 49.63 -22.69 9.60
CA ARG A 58 49.53 -24.05 9.03
C ARG A 58 49.12 -24.03 7.57
N PHE A 59 48.14 -23.20 7.20
CA PHE A 59 47.71 -23.04 5.81
C PHE A 59 48.85 -22.53 4.91
N PHE A 60 49.61 -21.52 5.34
CA PHE A 60 50.74 -21.00 4.55
C PHE A 60 51.94 -21.94 4.48
N ASN A 61 52.23 -22.65 5.57
CA ASN A 61 53.27 -23.68 5.59
C ASN A 61 52.95 -24.82 4.61
N LYS A 62 51.68 -25.25 4.52
CA LYS A 62 51.22 -26.22 3.51
C LYS A 62 51.46 -25.74 2.08
N LEU A 63 51.34 -24.45 1.82
CA LEU A 63 51.58 -23.82 0.52
C LEU A 63 53.06 -23.49 0.28
N LYS A 64 53.97 -23.79 1.23
CA LYS A 64 55.39 -23.44 1.20
C LYS A 64 55.63 -21.93 1.02
N LEU A 65 54.77 -21.11 1.62
CA LEU A 65 54.85 -19.65 1.57
C LEU A 65 55.36 -19.07 2.88
N ASN A 66 56.16 -18.00 2.79
CA ASN A 66 56.71 -17.32 3.95
C ASN A 66 55.69 -16.36 4.59
N TYR A 67 55.77 -16.24 5.92
CA TYR A 67 55.03 -15.24 6.69
C TYR A 67 55.94 -14.54 7.69
N ILE A 68 55.56 -13.32 8.05
CA ILE A 68 56.28 -12.45 8.97
C ILE A 68 55.33 -12.10 10.11
N GLN A 69 55.71 -12.44 11.35
CA GLN A 69 55.03 -11.92 12.54
C GLN A 69 55.46 -10.46 12.73
N ARG A 70 54.56 -9.50 12.57
CA ARG A 70 54.89 -8.07 12.71
C ARG A 70 54.88 -7.63 14.18
N ASN A 71 53.94 -8.13 14.96
CA ASN A 71 53.81 -7.96 16.40
C ASN A 71 53.02 -9.15 16.98
N GLU A 72 52.68 -9.15 18.27
CA GLU A 72 51.96 -10.25 18.92
C GLU A 72 50.62 -10.63 18.26
N ASN A 73 49.95 -9.70 17.58
CA ASN A 73 48.61 -9.89 17.02
C ASN A 73 48.59 -9.96 15.48
N ASP A 74 49.60 -9.40 14.81
CA ASP A 74 49.59 -9.19 13.37
C ASP A 74 50.53 -10.16 12.65
N ILE A 75 49.96 -10.96 11.77
CA ILE A 75 50.71 -11.85 10.89
C ILE A 75 50.55 -11.38 9.46
N TYR A 76 51.68 -11.07 8.83
CA TYR A 76 51.75 -10.70 7.43
C TYR A 76 52.20 -11.88 6.57
N PHE A 77 51.34 -12.28 5.66
CA PHE A 77 51.57 -13.37 4.75
C PHE A 77 51.98 -12.82 3.37
N SER A 78 53.23 -13.04 2.98
CA SER A 78 53.79 -12.46 1.74
C SER A 78 53.46 -13.35 0.54
N SER A 79 52.39 -13.00 -0.17
CA SER A 79 52.01 -13.64 -1.42
C SER A 79 51.11 -12.71 -2.21
N GLU A 80 51.63 -12.18 -3.32
CA GLU A 80 50.86 -11.33 -4.22
C GLU A 80 49.70 -12.12 -4.84
N ILE A 81 49.96 -13.38 -5.20
CA ILE A 81 48.97 -14.29 -5.78
C ILE A 81 47.79 -14.52 -4.81
N LEU A 82 48.06 -14.91 -3.56
CA LEU A 82 46.99 -15.12 -2.59
C LEU A 82 46.31 -13.81 -2.23
N SER A 83 47.06 -12.71 -2.12
CA SER A 83 46.45 -11.40 -1.90
C SER A 83 45.47 -11.03 -3.01
N ASN A 84 45.84 -11.24 -4.27
CA ASN A 84 44.95 -11.02 -5.40
C ASN A 84 43.72 -11.92 -5.37
N PHE A 85 43.87 -13.18 -4.96
CA PHE A 85 42.74 -14.07 -4.74
C PHE A 85 41.81 -13.55 -3.65
N PHE A 86 42.30 -13.26 -2.45
CA PHE A 86 41.45 -12.88 -1.32
C PHE A 86 40.81 -11.49 -1.46
N LYS A 87 41.27 -10.66 -2.40
CA LYS A 87 40.57 -9.41 -2.78
C LYS A 87 39.15 -9.66 -3.30
N ILE A 88 38.82 -10.87 -3.78
CA ILE A 88 37.45 -11.21 -4.22
C ILE A 88 36.43 -11.13 -3.06
N PHE A 89 36.86 -11.27 -1.81
CA PHE A 89 35.99 -11.14 -0.64
C PHE A 89 35.78 -9.68 -0.20
N GLY A 90 36.36 -8.70 -0.93
CA GLY A 90 36.34 -7.29 -0.60
C GLY A 90 37.63 -6.77 0.05
N ARG A 91 37.99 -5.52 -0.27
CA ARG A 91 39.23 -4.85 0.20
C ARG A 91 39.07 -4.06 1.50
N SER A 92 37.88 -3.54 1.77
CA SER A 92 37.58 -2.72 2.96
C SER A 92 36.41 -3.31 3.73
N ALA A 93 36.30 -3.00 5.03
CA ALA A 93 35.23 -3.51 5.89
C ALA A 93 33.81 -3.27 5.35
N TYR A 94 33.59 -2.16 4.62
CA TYR A 94 32.29 -1.82 4.00
C TYR A 94 31.98 -2.59 2.72
N LYS A 95 33.01 -3.12 2.04
CA LYS A 95 32.89 -3.86 0.77
C LYS A 95 33.11 -5.36 0.94
N LYS A 96 33.24 -5.85 2.17
CA LYS A 96 33.38 -7.28 2.43
C LYS A 96 32.09 -8.01 2.03
N HIS A 97 32.21 -9.16 1.38
CA HIS A 97 31.09 -10.01 1.00
C HIS A 97 31.58 -11.46 0.82
N ILE A 98 30.65 -12.42 0.70
CA ILE A 98 30.96 -13.82 0.48
C ILE A 98 30.85 -14.13 -1.03
N PRO A 99 31.94 -14.57 -1.69
CA PRO A 99 31.93 -14.92 -3.11
C PRO A 99 30.94 -16.04 -3.43
N SER A 100 30.39 -16.01 -4.65
CA SER A 100 29.44 -17.02 -5.18
C SER A 100 29.88 -18.46 -4.94
N LEU A 101 31.17 -18.74 -5.10
CA LEU A 101 31.77 -20.07 -4.92
C LEU A 101 31.44 -20.69 -3.56
N PHE A 102 31.33 -19.88 -2.49
CA PHE A 102 31.10 -20.37 -1.13
C PHE A 102 29.66 -20.83 -0.88
N TYR A 103 28.72 -20.35 -1.69
CA TYR A 103 27.32 -20.78 -1.60
C TYR A 103 27.11 -22.24 -2.06
N ASN A 104 28.00 -22.74 -2.91
CA ASN A 104 27.98 -24.10 -3.46
C ASN A 104 28.75 -25.12 -2.60
N LEU A 105 29.33 -24.72 -1.47
CA LEU A 105 30.05 -25.63 -0.57
C LEU A 105 29.10 -26.67 0.04
N SER A 106 29.64 -27.86 0.37
CA SER A 106 28.91 -28.82 1.20
C SER A 106 28.61 -28.23 2.57
N ASN A 107 27.57 -28.72 3.27
CA ASN A 107 27.24 -28.21 4.60
C ASN A 107 28.39 -28.38 5.61
N ASP A 108 29.20 -29.44 5.47
CA ASP A 108 30.37 -29.68 6.33
C ASP A 108 31.48 -28.63 6.10
N GLN A 109 31.74 -28.30 4.83
CA GLN A 109 32.68 -27.23 4.47
C GLN A 109 32.16 -25.84 4.88
N LEU A 110 30.87 -25.58 4.65
CA LEU A 110 30.23 -24.31 5.00
C LEU A 110 30.20 -24.12 6.53
N GLN A 111 30.02 -25.19 7.29
CA GLN A 111 30.15 -25.20 8.75
C GLN A 111 31.54 -24.69 9.18
N ILE A 112 32.62 -25.19 8.59
CA ILE A 112 34.00 -24.80 8.93
C ILE A 112 34.22 -23.31 8.62
N PHE A 113 33.77 -22.88 7.45
CA PHE A 113 33.87 -21.49 7.01
C PHE A 113 33.08 -20.53 7.91
N LEU A 114 31.80 -20.81 8.18
CA LEU A 114 30.97 -19.99 9.06
C LEU A 114 31.51 -19.98 10.49
N ARG A 115 32.00 -21.12 11.01
CA ARG A 115 32.64 -21.19 12.34
C ARG A 115 33.80 -20.20 12.43
N ALA A 116 34.68 -20.17 11.44
CA ALA A 116 35.82 -19.25 11.42
C ALA A 116 35.37 -17.76 11.40
N ILE A 117 34.34 -17.42 10.61
CA ILE A 117 33.79 -16.05 10.59
C ILE A 117 33.24 -15.64 11.97
N PHE A 118 32.44 -16.52 12.59
CA PHE A 118 31.87 -16.26 13.92
C PHE A 118 32.93 -16.30 15.03
N ASP A 119 34.02 -17.07 14.87
CA ASP A 119 35.14 -17.09 15.80
C ASP A 119 35.98 -15.80 15.74
N GLY A 120 36.00 -15.09 14.62
CA GLY A 120 36.48 -13.70 14.56
C GLY A 120 35.49 -12.74 15.21
N ASP A 121 34.61 -12.13 14.41
CA ASP A 121 33.77 -10.99 14.86
C ASP A 121 32.49 -11.40 15.58
N GLY A 122 32.13 -12.70 15.60
CA GLY A 122 30.93 -13.17 16.26
C GLY A 122 31.09 -13.22 17.79
N TRP A 123 30.04 -12.89 18.54
CA TRP A 123 30.07 -13.02 20.00
C TRP A 123 28.73 -13.46 20.57
N VAL A 124 28.77 -13.96 21.80
CA VAL A 124 27.57 -14.28 22.57
C VAL A 124 27.31 -13.14 23.54
N GLN A 125 26.12 -12.56 23.49
CA GLN A 125 25.69 -11.52 24.42
C GLN A 125 24.20 -11.64 24.70
N LYS A 126 23.84 -11.54 25.98
CA LYS A 126 22.47 -11.81 26.46
C LYS A 126 22.02 -13.19 25.96
N GLU A 127 20.83 -13.27 25.37
CA GLU A 127 20.17 -14.47 24.86
C GLU A 127 20.39 -14.68 23.35
N SER A 128 21.55 -14.27 22.81
CA SER A 128 21.78 -14.29 21.35
C SER A 128 23.24 -14.48 20.97
N VAL A 129 23.46 -15.11 19.82
CA VAL A 129 24.71 -15.04 19.06
C VAL A 129 24.58 -13.87 18.10
N LEU A 130 25.53 -12.95 18.17
CA LEU A 130 25.53 -11.70 17.42
C LEU A 130 26.73 -11.67 16.47
N TYR A 131 26.54 -11.03 15.33
CA TYR A 131 27.61 -10.69 14.40
C TYR A 131 27.37 -9.27 13.90
N LEU A 132 28.43 -8.48 13.77
CA LEU A 132 28.35 -7.06 13.44
C LEU A 132 29.35 -6.75 12.34
N SER A 133 28.90 -6.09 11.26
CA SER A 133 29.78 -5.66 10.19
C SER A 133 29.38 -4.30 9.64
N ALA A 134 30.36 -3.58 9.11
CA ALA A 134 30.13 -2.35 8.35
C ALA A 134 29.54 -2.65 6.95
N SER A 135 29.70 -3.88 6.44
CA SER A 135 29.13 -4.31 5.17
C SER A 135 27.71 -4.84 5.36
N GLN A 136 26.75 -4.19 4.71
CA GLN A 136 25.37 -4.68 4.63
C GLN A 136 25.26 -5.96 3.81
N GLU A 137 26.07 -6.07 2.74
CA GLU A 137 26.10 -7.23 1.84
C GLU A 137 26.59 -8.48 2.59
N LEU A 138 27.67 -8.37 3.36
CA LEU A 138 28.16 -9.50 4.17
C LEU A 138 27.11 -9.99 5.18
N ILE A 139 26.37 -9.08 5.80
CA ILE A 139 25.33 -9.44 6.75
C ILE A 139 24.16 -10.14 6.06
N ALA A 140 23.81 -9.72 4.84
CA ALA A 140 22.82 -10.41 4.03
C ALA A 140 23.32 -11.80 3.61
N ASP A 141 24.58 -11.92 3.17
CA ASP A 141 25.20 -13.19 2.79
C ASP A 141 25.19 -14.18 3.97
N LEU A 142 25.59 -13.74 5.16
CA LEU A 142 25.58 -14.56 6.36
C LEU A 142 24.16 -14.99 6.74
N LYS A 143 23.17 -14.09 6.66
CA LYS A 143 21.77 -14.46 6.88
C LYS A 143 21.31 -15.55 5.92
N ASN A 144 21.68 -15.44 4.64
CA ASN A 144 21.30 -16.41 3.61
C ASN A 144 21.96 -17.77 3.84
N LEU A 145 23.25 -17.80 4.16
CA LEU A 145 23.97 -19.05 4.44
C LEU A 145 23.47 -19.75 5.70
N LEU A 146 23.09 -18.99 6.74
CA LEU A 146 22.48 -19.54 7.96
C LEU A 146 21.16 -20.27 7.69
N LEU A 147 20.40 -19.86 6.67
CA LEU A 147 19.16 -20.55 6.29
C LEU A 147 19.41 -21.96 5.73
N ARG A 148 20.59 -22.28 5.18
CA ARG A 148 20.94 -23.67 4.79
C ARG A 148 21.04 -24.63 5.98
N PHE A 149 21.24 -24.07 7.17
CA PHE A 149 21.26 -24.80 8.43
C PHE A 149 19.92 -24.69 9.18
N ASP A 150 18.87 -24.14 8.56
CA ASP A 150 17.58 -23.86 9.19
C ASP A 150 17.69 -22.89 10.39
N ILE A 151 18.70 -22.00 10.37
CA ILE A 151 18.90 -20.98 11.40
C ILE A 151 18.29 -19.66 10.94
N THR A 152 17.18 -19.26 11.58
CA THR A 152 16.57 -17.96 11.32
C THR A 152 17.26 -16.87 12.13
N SER A 153 17.68 -15.79 11.46
CA SER A 153 18.38 -14.67 12.08
C SER A 153 17.74 -13.31 11.72
N ARG A 154 17.86 -12.34 12.62
CA ARG A 154 17.33 -10.98 12.46
C ARG A 154 18.45 -10.01 12.09
N ILE A 155 18.20 -9.12 11.14
CA ILE A 155 19.10 -8.01 10.81
C ILE A 155 18.54 -6.75 11.46
N SER A 156 19.40 -5.97 12.08
CA SER A 156 19.08 -4.66 12.65
C SER A 156 20.24 -3.71 12.40
N VAL A 157 19.97 -2.40 12.35
CA VAL A 157 20.99 -1.38 12.17
C VAL A 157 21.46 -0.90 13.54
N ARG A 158 22.77 -0.68 13.70
CA ARG A 158 23.38 -0.13 14.91
C ARG A 158 24.31 1.03 14.54
N LYS A 159 24.07 2.20 15.13
CA LYS A 159 24.98 3.35 15.01
C LYS A 159 26.06 3.24 16.09
N ILE A 160 27.33 3.38 15.72
CA ILE A 160 28.49 3.31 16.63
C ILE A 160 29.33 4.56 16.45
N LYS A 161 29.68 5.23 17.55
CA LYS A 161 30.52 6.43 17.54
C LYS A 161 31.99 6.01 17.39
N TYR A 162 32.66 6.50 16.35
CA TYR A 162 34.08 6.23 16.09
C TYR A 162 34.77 7.53 15.65
N LYS A 163 35.83 7.95 16.37
CA LYS A 163 36.55 9.21 16.11
C LYS A 163 35.60 10.41 15.89
N GLN A 164 34.63 10.58 16.79
CA GLN A 164 33.61 11.65 16.80
C GLN A 164 32.51 11.58 15.72
N GLU A 165 32.56 10.64 14.78
CA GLU A 165 31.49 10.42 13.78
C GLU A 165 30.63 9.19 14.11
N LEU A 166 29.32 9.24 13.78
CA LEU A 166 28.42 8.10 13.89
C LEU A 166 28.53 7.23 12.64
N LYS A 167 29.08 6.03 12.79
CA LYS A 167 29.18 5.04 11.72
C LYS A 167 28.06 4.01 11.83
N ILE A 168 27.46 3.68 10.70
CA ILE A 168 26.41 2.67 10.60
C ILE A 168 27.05 1.30 10.49
N TYR A 169 26.61 0.38 11.35
CA TYR A 169 26.92 -1.03 11.29
C TYR A 169 25.63 -1.83 11.22
N HIS A 170 25.72 -3.00 10.58
CA HIS A 170 24.64 -3.94 10.41
C HIS A 170 24.86 -5.11 11.36
N LYS A 171 23.86 -5.39 12.20
CA LYS A 171 23.91 -6.42 13.24
C LYS A 171 22.99 -7.57 12.87
N LEU A 172 23.58 -8.75 12.72
CA LEU A 172 22.88 -10.03 12.62
C LEU A 172 22.72 -10.62 14.03
N SER A 173 21.52 -11.09 14.35
CA SER A 173 21.17 -11.69 15.64
C SER A 173 20.50 -13.04 15.46
N ILE A 174 21.18 -14.09 15.93
CA ILE A 174 20.65 -15.44 16.08
C ILE A 174 20.15 -15.55 17.52
N SER A 175 18.84 -15.71 17.67
CA SER A 175 18.16 -15.71 18.97
C SER A 175 17.14 -16.84 19.03
N GLY A 176 16.88 -17.30 20.24
CA GLY A 176 15.96 -18.42 20.50
C GLY A 176 16.65 -19.73 20.67
N LYS A 177 16.18 -20.51 21.66
CA LYS A 177 16.80 -21.76 22.08
C LYS A 177 17.00 -22.74 20.92
N ASN A 178 16.03 -22.89 20.02
CA ASN A 178 16.15 -23.79 18.87
C ASN A 178 17.25 -23.32 17.90
N ASN A 179 17.22 -22.06 17.45
CA ASN A 179 18.25 -21.51 16.57
C ASN A 179 19.66 -21.57 17.19
N LEU A 180 19.78 -21.30 18.50
CA LEU A 180 21.05 -21.37 19.22
C LEU A 180 21.54 -22.82 19.38
N GLN A 181 20.65 -23.77 19.57
CA GLN A 181 20.98 -25.19 19.65
C GLN A 181 21.40 -25.73 18.28
N ILE A 182 20.71 -25.34 17.20
CA ILE A 182 21.11 -25.66 15.82
C ILE A 182 22.48 -25.01 15.53
N PHE A 183 22.67 -23.74 15.89
CA PHE A 183 23.98 -23.08 15.76
C PHE A 183 25.07 -23.84 16.52
N LYS A 184 24.84 -24.22 17.78
CA LYS A 184 25.79 -25.01 18.58
C LYS A 184 26.10 -26.38 17.95
N ASN A 185 25.09 -27.06 17.42
CA ASN A 185 25.24 -28.41 16.91
C ASN A 185 25.86 -28.44 15.50
N LYS A 186 25.55 -27.43 14.67
CA LYS A 186 25.91 -27.41 13.24
C LYS A 186 27.06 -26.47 12.91
N ILE A 187 27.28 -25.39 13.66
CA ILE A 187 28.34 -24.42 13.37
C ILE A 187 29.31 -24.38 14.56
N ASN A 188 28.82 -23.96 15.73
CA ASN A 188 29.53 -23.78 16.99
C ASN A 188 30.72 -22.81 16.88
N PHE A 189 31.31 -22.47 18.03
CA PHE A 189 32.59 -21.78 18.12
C PHE A 189 33.73 -22.79 18.29
N SER A 190 34.91 -22.53 17.71
CA SER A 190 36.13 -23.28 18.05
C SER A 190 36.71 -22.83 19.40
N LEU A 191 36.50 -21.57 19.77
CA LEU A 191 37.08 -20.96 20.96
C LEU A 191 36.33 -21.39 22.23
N GLN A 192 37.05 -21.98 23.19
CA GLN A 192 36.47 -22.54 24.42
C GLN A 192 35.61 -21.53 25.19
N TYR A 193 36.12 -20.31 25.41
CA TYR A 193 35.37 -19.29 26.13
C TYR A 193 34.07 -18.85 25.43
N LYS A 194 34.03 -18.85 24.08
CA LYS A 194 32.80 -18.58 23.32
C LYS A 194 31.83 -19.76 23.41
N ARG A 195 32.33 -21.01 23.41
CA ARG A 195 31.53 -22.22 23.66
C ARG A 195 30.90 -22.19 25.05
N ASP A 196 31.66 -21.82 26.07
CA ASP A 196 31.16 -21.74 27.46
C ASP A 196 30.08 -20.66 27.59
N LYS A 197 30.30 -19.49 26.97
CA LYS A 197 29.27 -18.44 26.89
C LYS A 197 28.02 -18.90 26.12
N LEU A 198 28.18 -19.61 24.99
CA LEU A 198 27.06 -20.17 24.24
C LEU A 198 26.29 -21.22 25.05
N ASN A 199 27.00 -22.10 25.76
CA ASN A 199 26.40 -23.11 26.65
C ASN A 199 25.60 -22.46 27.77
N ASN A 200 26.14 -21.41 28.40
CA ASN A 200 25.43 -20.65 29.43
C ASN A 200 24.23 -19.89 28.85
N CYS A 201 24.39 -19.28 27.66
CA CYS A 201 23.32 -18.62 26.94
C CYS A 201 22.17 -19.56 26.60
N ILE A 202 22.46 -20.80 26.17
CA ILE A 202 21.44 -21.85 25.88
C ILE A 202 20.72 -22.30 27.16
N LYS A 203 21.43 -22.38 28.29
CA LYS A 203 20.82 -22.70 29.59
C LYS A 203 19.89 -21.61 30.08
N SER A 204 20.21 -20.33 29.81
CA SER A 204 19.42 -19.18 30.25
C SER A 204 18.34 -18.74 29.26
N THR A 205 18.34 -19.23 28.01
CA THR A 205 17.44 -18.73 26.97
C THR A 205 16.03 -19.27 27.10
N HIS A 206 15.08 -18.34 27.09
CA HIS A 206 13.66 -18.64 26.96
C HIS A 206 13.29 -18.76 25.48
N ASN A 207 12.11 -19.32 25.18
CA ASN A 207 11.62 -19.39 23.81
C ASN A 207 11.37 -17.95 23.30
N THR A 208 12.27 -17.41 22.49
CA THR A 208 12.20 -16.04 21.98
C THR A 208 11.18 -15.95 20.86
N ASN A 209 10.42 -14.85 20.80
CA ASN A 209 9.36 -14.53 19.80
C ASN A 209 9.89 -14.37 18.35
N VAL A 210 10.71 -15.29 17.86
CA VAL A 210 11.39 -15.23 16.55
C VAL A 210 10.75 -16.20 15.56
N ASP A 211 10.18 -17.30 16.06
CA ASP A 211 9.40 -18.27 15.29
C ASP A 211 7.92 -18.19 15.70
N ILE A 212 7.37 -16.98 15.57
CA ILE A 212 6.01 -16.65 15.97
C ILE A 212 5.06 -16.80 14.80
N ILE A 213 3.95 -17.50 15.01
CA ILE A 213 2.89 -17.61 14.01
C ILE A 213 2.00 -16.37 14.15
N PRO A 214 2.01 -15.43 13.18
CA PRO A 214 1.15 -14.25 13.26
C PRO A 214 -0.32 -14.64 13.05
N ASN A 215 -1.22 -13.92 13.72
CA ASN A 215 -2.65 -13.88 13.45
C ASN A 215 -3.39 -15.23 13.54
N CYS A 216 -2.93 -16.16 14.37
CA CYS A 216 -3.60 -17.46 14.57
C CYS A 216 -4.47 -17.53 15.84
N GLY A 217 -4.58 -16.45 16.61
CA GLY A 217 -5.28 -16.44 17.89
C GLY A 217 -6.75 -16.86 17.81
N GLU A 218 -7.47 -16.27 16.86
CA GLU A 218 -8.90 -16.55 16.68
C GLU A 218 -9.15 -18.01 16.25
N TYR A 219 -8.27 -18.54 15.39
CA TYR A 219 -8.31 -19.94 14.97
C TYR A 219 -8.13 -20.89 16.16
N LEU A 220 -7.12 -20.65 17.00
CA LEU A 220 -6.87 -21.47 18.19
C LEU A 220 -8.01 -21.37 19.21
N LYS A 221 -8.65 -20.19 19.33
CA LYS A 221 -9.86 -20.01 20.15
C LYS A 221 -11.04 -20.83 19.65
N LYS A 222 -11.28 -20.83 18.33
CA LYS A 222 -12.32 -21.62 17.67
C LYS A 222 -12.06 -23.12 17.87
N LEU A 223 -10.83 -23.57 17.67
CA LEU A 223 -10.43 -24.96 17.86
C LEU A 223 -10.68 -25.43 19.31
N ARG A 224 -10.21 -24.65 20.29
CA ARG A 224 -10.43 -24.96 21.70
C ARG A 224 -11.92 -25.08 22.04
N THR A 225 -12.71 -24.14 21.57
CA THR A 225 -14.16 -24.08 21.85
C THR A 225 -14.88 -25.25 21.19
N LYS A 226 -14.49 -25.64 19.97
CA LYS A 226 -15.03 -26.81 19.27
C LYS A 226 -14.77 -28.11 20.03
N LEU A 227 -13.60 -28.23 20.65
CA LEU A 227 -13.20 -29.43 21.41
C LEU A 227 -13.69 -29.42 22.87
N ASN A 228 -14.48 -28.42 23.27
CA ASN A 228 -14.96 -28.25 24.66
C ASN A 228 -13.84 -28.22 25.72
N LEU A 229 -12.64 -27.77 25.36
CA LEU A 229 -11.51 -27.65 26.28
C LEU A 229 -11.46 -26.27 26.94
N SER A 230 -11.07 -26.21 28.21
CA SER A 230 -10.81 -24.92 28.86
C SER A 230 -9.46 -24.34 28.41
N GLN A 231 -9.27 -23.02 28.56
CA GLN A 231 -7.95 -22.40 28.31
C GLN A 231 -6.86 -23.01 29.21
N LYS A 232 -7.24 -23.55 30.37
CA LYS A 232 -6.33 -24.21 31.31
C LYS A 232 -5.87 -25.57 30.80
N ASP A 233 -6.75 -26.33 30.16
CA ASP A 233 -6.44 -27.65 29.61
C ASP A 233 -5.45 -27.56 28.44
N ILE A 234 -5.69 -26.61 27.54
CA ILE A 234 -4.75 -26.31 26.45
C ILE A 234 -3.42 -25.80 26.98
N ALA A 235 -3.43 -24.91 27.99
CA ALA A 235 -2.21 -24.36 28.56
C ALA A 235 -1.34 -25.45 29.22
N ASN A 236 -1.96 -26.36 29.98
CA ASN A 236 -1.26 -27.47 30.64
C ASN A 236 -0.56 -28.39 29.63
N LYS A 237 -1.22 -28.72 28.51
CA LYS A 237 -0.64 -29.61 27.50
C LYS A 237 0.31 -28.90 26.54
N ALA A 238 0.08 -27.63 26.23
CA ALA A 238 1.01 -26.79 25.48
C ALA A 238 2.26 -26.38 26.30
N GLY A 239 2.29 -26.70 27.60
CA GLY A 239 3.41 -26.37 28.49
C GLY A 239 3.55 -24.87 28.73
N CYS A 240 2.44 -24.14 28.80
CA CYS A 240 2.42 -22.70 29.06
C CYS A 240 1.36 -22.33 30.10
N ILE A 241 1.37 -21.08 30.58
CA ILE A 241 0.37 -20.61 31.54
C ILE A 241 -0.94 -20.24 30.83
N ARG A 242 -2.09 -20.40 31.51
CA ARG A 242 -3.43 -20.07 30.97
C ARG A 242 -3.51 -18.66 30.37
N GLN A 243 -2.81 -17.69 30.98
CA GLN A 243 -2.74 -16.32 30.48
C GLN A 243 -2.09 -16.24 29.10
N HIS A 244 -1.10 -17.08 28.78
CA HIS A 244 -0.51 -17.13 27.43
C HIS A 244 -1.54 -17.54 26.39
N ILE A 245 -2.32 -18.60 26.63
CA ILE A 245 -3.40 -19.01 25.73
C ILE A 245 -4.44 -17.90 25.60
N SER A 246 -4.83 -17.25 26.70
CA SER A 246 -5.76 -16.12 26.65
C SER A 246 -5.22 -14.91 25.87
N MET A 247 -3.92 -14.63 25.95
CA MET A 247 -3.27 -13.56 25.19
C MET A 247 -3.11 -13.95 23.72
N ILE A 248 -2.83 -15.23 23.43
CA ILE A 248 -2.78 -15.79 22.08
C ILE A 248 -4.15 -15.66 21.41
N GLU A 249 -5.23 -16.13 22.06
CA GLU A 249 -6.60 -16.05 21.55
C GLU A 249 -7.09 -14.62 21.30
N ARG A 250 -6.51 -13.63 21.99
CA ARG A 250 -6.80 -12.20 21.84
C ARG A 250 -5.79 -11.47 20.93
N ASN A 251 -4.92 -12.22 20.25
CA ASN A 251 -3.81 -11.70 19.43
C ASN A 251 -2.84 -10.74 20.16
N LYS A 252 -2.90 -10.62 21.49
CA LYS A 252 -1.96 -9.85 22.31
C LYS A 252 -0.59 -10.53 22.44
N ARG A 253 -0.52 -11.82 22.09
CA ARG A 253 0.73 -12.59 22.00
C ARG A 253 0.64 -13.50 20.78
N ARG A 254 1.73 -13.67 20.04
CA ARG A 254 1.81 -14.65 18.95
C ARG A 254 2.40 -15.95 19.50
N PRO A 255 1.79 -17.12 19.29
CA PRO A 255 2.37 -18.38 19.75
C PRO A 255 3.63 -18.66 18.97
N SER A 256 4.63 -19.23 19.64
CA SER A 256 5.73 -19.87 18.95
C SER A 256 5.21 -21.05 18.13
N LYS A 257 5.93 -21.45 17.07
CA LYS A 257 5.62 -22.64 16.29
C LYS A 257 5.40 -23.88 17.18
N GLU A 258 6.24 -24.11 18.17
CA GLU A 258 6.11 -25.24 19.10
C GLU A 258 4.83 -25.19 19.93
N ILE A 259 4.48 -24.02 20.46
CA ILE A 259 3.23 -23.83 21.21
C ILE A 259 2.04 -24.01 20.27
N PHE A 260 2.12 -23.49 19.05
CA PHE A 260 1.07 -23.64 18.04
C PHE A 260 0.80 -25.12 17.75
N VAL A 261 1.84 -25.92 17.50
CA VAL A 261 1.75 -27.36 17.25
C VAL A 261 1.07 -28.10 18.39
N LYS A 262 1.52 -27.89 19.64
CA LYS A 262 0.92 -28.55 20.81
C LYS A 262 -0.53 -28.17 21.05
N ILE A 263 -0.97 -26.99 20.59
CA ILE A 263 -2.38 -26.57 20.68
C ILE A 263 -3.22 -27.28 19.59
N ILE A 264 -2.69 -27.45 18.38
CA ILE A 264 -3.43 -28.08 17.27
C ILE A 264 -3.42 -29.61 17.32
N GLU A 265 -2.54 -30.24 18.11
CA GLU A 265 -2.52 -31.67 18.41
C GLU A 265 -3.82 -32.22 19.00
N PHE A 266 -4.71 -31.35 19.48
CA PHE A 266 -6.01 -31.74 20.00
C PHE A 266 -7.10 -31.86 18.93
N ASP A 267 -6.84 -31.43 17.69
CA ASP A 267 -7.78 -31.60 16.58
C ASP A 267 -7.70 -33.03 16.03
N GLU A 268 -8.84 -33.68 15.83
CA GLU A 268 -8.93 -34.98 15.13
C GLU A 268 -8.40 -34.91 13.68
N ASN A 269 -8.25 -33.70 13.11
CA ASN A 269 -7.59 -33.45 11.83
C ASN A 269 -6.08 -33.14 11.94
N TYR A 270 -5.42 -33.59 13.02
CA TYR A 270 -3.99 -33.36 13.26
C TYR A 270 -3.12 -33.60 12.02
N ASP A 271 -3.32 -34.68 11.25
CA ASP A 271 -2.53 -34.96 10.05
C ASP A 271 -2.71 -33.94 8.91
N LYS A 272 -3.87 -33.29 8.79
CA LYS A 272 -4.09 -32.19 7.83
C LYS A 272 -3.46 -30.88 8.31
N LEU A 273 -3.41 -30.66 9.63
CA LEU A 273 -2.84 -29.46 10.26
C LEU A 273 -1.33 -29.58 10.53
N ARG A 274 -0.78 -30.80 10.54
CA ARG A 274 0.66 -31.08 10.48
C ARG A 274 1.30 -30.47 9.24
N ASN A 275 0.54 -30.26 8.17
CA ASN A 275 1.00 -29.50 7.00
C ASN A 275 1.15 -27.98 7.27
N LEU A 276 0.56 -27.42 8.33
CA LEU A 276 0.82 -26.06 8.82
C LEU A 276 2.06 -25.99 9.73
N GLU A 277 2.53 -27.12 10.25
CA GLU A 277 3.86 -27.23 10.86
C GLU A 277 4.97 -26.91 9.82
N TYR A 278 4.62 -27.09 8.54
CA TYR A 278 5.37 -26.63 7.38
C TYR A 278 4.66 -25.43 6.72
N ILE A 279 4.45 -24.33 7.47
CA ILE A 279 4.44 -22.99 6.85
C ILE A 279 5.78 -22.83 6.12
N ASN A 280 5.77 -23.29 4.87
CA ASN A 280 6.74 -23.38 3.78
C ASN A 280 8.17 -22.81 3.96
N LEU A 281 8.86 -23.14 5.04
CA LEU A 281 10.33 -23.12 5.05
C LEU A 281 10.81 -24.52 4.66
N ARG A 282 10.84 -24.80 3.35
CA ARG A 282 11.60 -25.95 2.85
C ARG A 282 13.07 -25.70 3.19
N ARG A 283 13.75 -26.74 3.68
CA ARG A 283 15.20 -26.67 3.96
C ARG A 283 15.92 -26.19 2.70
N ILE A 284 16.72 -25.13 2.82
CA ILE A 284 17.49 -24.61 1.69
C ILE A 284 18.65 -25.56 1.42
N ILE A 285 18.52 -26.37 0.37
CA ILE A 285 19.52 -27.38 0.01
C ILE A 285 20.72 -26.71 -0.68
N GLU A 286 20.46 -25.70 -1.50
CA GLU A 286 21.46 -25.01 -2.33
C GLU A 286 21.08 -23.54 -2.49
N ILE A 287 22.09 -22.67 -2.60
CA ILE A 287 21.94 -21.26 -2.94
C ILE A 287 22.93 -21.00 -4.07
N GLN A 288 22.50 -20.41 -5.18
CA GLN A 288 23.38 -20.10 -6.31
C GLN A 288 23.33 -18.60 -6.58
N LYS A 289 24.50 -17.95 -6.64
CA LYS A 289 24.62 -16.57 -7.13
C LYS A 289 24.69 -16.61 -8.65
N LEU A 290 23.68 -16.08 -9.31
CA LEU A 290 23.63 -15.96 -10.76
C LEU A 290 24.44 -14.71 -11.16
N GLU A 291 25.47 -14.87 -11.98
CA GLU A 291 26.17 -13.73 -12.57
C GLU A 291 25.27 -13.07 -13.62
N THR A 292 25.09 -11.76 -13.53
CA THR A 292 24.46 -10.99 -14.60
C THR A 292 25.35 -11.10 -15.83
N SER A 293 24.88 -11.80 -16.86
CA SER A 293 25.52 -11.78 -18.16
C SER A 293 25.65 -10.33 -18.66
N ASN A 294 26.77 -9.98 -19.29
CA ASN A 294 26.88 -8.77 -20.10
C ASN A 294 25.89 -8.89 -21.26
N GLY A 295 24.67 -8.45 -21.01
CA GLY A 295 23.51 -8.65 -21.85
C GLY A 295 22.28 -8.57 -20.96
N PHE A 296 21.44 -7.57 -21.21
CA PHE A 296 20.14 -7.41 -20.57
C PHE A 296 19.35 -8.72 -20.65
N VAL A 297 19.01 -9.28 -19.49
CA VAL A 297 18.04 -10.37 -19.35
C VAL A 297 16.76 -9.78 -18.78
N TYR A 298 15.65 -10.03 -19.47
CA TYR A 298 14.33 -9.41 -19.20
C TYR A 298 13.50 -10.14 -18.12
N ASP A 299 14.01 -11.24 -17.57
CA ASP A 299 13.49 -11.94 -16.39
C ASP A 299 14.60 -12.80 -15.79
N LEU A 300 14.67 -12.91 -14.45
CA LEU A 300 15.39 -14.00 -13.79
C LEU A 300 14.42 -15.16 -13.60
N SER A 301 14.43 -16.12 -14.53
CA SER A 301 13.77 -17.42 -14.33
C SER A 301 14.76 -18.40 -13.69
N VAL A 302 14.34 -19.11 -12.65
CA VAL A 302 15.12 -20.24 -12.09
C VAL A 302 14.44 -21.53 -12.52
N LYS A 303 15.23 -22.50 -12.99
CA LYS A 303 14.75 -23.81 -13.44
C LYS A 303 14.10 -24.57 -12.28
N ASP A 304 13.08 -25.38 -12.54
CA ASP A 304 12.42 -26.27 -11.58
C ASP A 304 11.67 -25.53 -10.43
N ASN A 305 11.50 -26.15 -9.25
CA ASN A 305 10.76 -25.59 -8.10
C ASN A 305 11.58 -24.58 -7.26
N ASN A 306 12.49 -23.86 -7.89
CA ASN A 306 13.38 -22.93 -7.19
C ASN A 306 12.70 -21.57 -6.99
N ASN A 307 12.86 -21.01 -5.79
CA ASN A 307 12.34 -19.69 -5.44
C ASN A 307 13.40 -18.62 -5.71
N PHE A 308 12.99 -17.51 -6.32
CA PHE A 308 13.84 -16.34 -6.53
C PHE A 308 13.67 -15.35 -5.35
N ALA A 309 14.78 -14.95 -4.72
CA ALA A 309 14.82 -13.94 -3.68
C ALA A 309 15.73 -12.79 -4.14
N ALA A 310 15.16 -11.60 -4.29
CA ALA A 310 15.91 -10.40 -4.67
C ALA A 310 15.97 -9.37 -3.52
N GLY A 311 17.02 -8.55 -3.56
CA GLY A 311 17.23 -7.45 -2.64
C GLY A 311 17.54 -7.89 -1.20
N ILE A 312 17.55 -6.91 -0.30
CA ILE A 312 17.80 -7.11 1.12
C ILE A 312 16.45 -7.32 1.80
N GLY A 313 15.93 -8.57 1.81
CA GLY A 313 14.65 -8.85 2.48
C GLY A 313 13.71 -9.92 1.91
N ASN A 314 14.01 -10.55 0.76
CA ASN A 314 13.25 -11.66 0.11
C ASN A 314 11.83 -11.29 -0.44
N ILE A 315 11.72 -10.78 -1.68
CA ILE A 315 10.46 -10.36 -2.38
C ILE A 315 10.11 -11.24 -3.63
N PHE A 316 8.80 -11.38 -4.02
CA PHE A 316 8.21 -12.20 -5.15
C PHE A 316 7.14 -11.45 -6.03
N VAL A 317 6.77 -11.85 -7.30
CA VAL A 317 6.08 -10.92 -8.28
C VAL A 317 4.99 -11.40 -9.35
N HIS A 318 4.15 -10.45 -9.91
CA HIS A 318 2.84 -10.51 -10.68
C HIS A 318 2.74 -9.60 -11.97
N ASN A 319 1.67 -9.51 -12.81
CA ASN A 319 1.58 -8.68 -14.07
C ASN A 319 2.05 -7.21 -13.99
N THR A 320 1.74 -6.51 -12.90
CA THR A 320 2.28 -5.18 -12.60
C THR A 320 3.82 -5.18 -12.59
N TYR A 321 4.43 -6.31 -12.26
CA TYR A 321 5.87 -6.56 -12.37
C TYR A 321 6.38 -6.53 -13.79
N THR A 322 5.65 -7.06 -14.78
CA THR A 322 6.10 -6.97 -16.18
C THR A 322 6.27 -5.50 -16.55
N ILE A 323 5.28 -4.68 -16.19
CA ILE A 323 5.36 -3.23 -16.37
C ILE A 323 6.49 -2.62 -15.52
N ALA A 324 6.65 -3.02 -14.27
CA ALA A 324 7.76 -2.56 -13.43
C ALA A 324 9.13 -2.87 -14.07
N ASN A 325 9.31 -4.07 -14.64
CA ASN A 325 10.54 -4.41 -15.35
C ASN A 325 10.74 -3.54 -16.60
N VAL A 326 9.67 -3.28 -17.36
CA VAL A 326 9.78 -2.35 -18.51
C VAL A 326 10.20 -0.97 -18.02
N ILE A 327 9.55 -0.42 -16.99
CA ILE A 327 9.89 0.89 -16.40
C ILE A 327 11.35 0.93 -15.96
N ALA A 328 11.81 -0.10 -15.22
CA ALA A 328 13.17 -0.19 -14.73
C ALA A 328 14.21 -0.24 -15.88
N GLN A 329 13.89 -0.93 -16.96
CA GLN A 329 14.81 -1.10 -18.09
C GLN A 329 14.85 0.10 -19.04
N VAL A 330 13.70 0.72 -19.31
CA VAL A 330 13.66 1.94 -20.15
C VAL A 330 14.11 3.18 -19.38
N ASN A 331 13.99 3.16 -18.05
CA ASN A 331 14.38 4.22 -17.12
C ASN A 331 13.84 5.60 -17.53
N LEU A 332 12.54 5.64 -17.87
CA LEU A 332 11.82 6.86 -18.21
C LEU A 332 10.85 7.23 -17.07
N PRO A 333 10.63 8.53 -16.81
CA PRO A 333 9.49 8.97 -16.03
C PRO A 333 8.21 8.32 -16.58
N THR A 334 7.41 7.73 -15.71
CA THR A 334 6.28 6.92 -16.13
C THR A 334 4.97 7.43 -15.52
N LEU A 335 3.96 7.61 -16.36
CA LEU A 335 2.57 7.79 -15.96
C LEU A 335 1.85 6.45 -16.07
N VAL A 336 1.33 5.93 -14.96
CA VAL A 336 0.46 4.75 -14.95
C VAL A 336 -0.97 5.22 -14.74
N MET A 337 -1.79 5.13 -15.78
CA MET A 337 -3.19 5.55 -15.72
C MET A 337 -4.10 4.35 -15.45
N ALA A 338 -4.90 4.45 -14.39
CA ALA A 338 -5.95 3.49 -14.05
C ALA A 338 -7.36 4.11 -14.24
N PRO A 339 -8.35 3.33 -14.69
CA PRO A 339 -9.71 3.83 -14.95
C PRO A 339 -10.53 4.17 -13.69
N ASN A 340 -10.10 3.71 -12.52
CA ASN A 340 -10.81 3.94 -11.25
C ASN A 340 -9.85 4.15 -10.07
N LYS A 341 -10.35 4.79 -9.00
CA LYS A 341 -9.55 5.14 -7.80
C LYS A 341 -9.04 3.90 -7.04
N LEU A 342 -9.81 2.81 -7.00
CA LEU A 342 -9.44 1.60 -6.25
C LEU A 342 -8.23 0.91 -6.88
N LEU A 343 -8.27 0.69 -8.19
CA LEU A 343 -7.17 0.12 -8.96
C LEU A 343 -5.95 1.05 -8.94
N ALA A 344 -6.16 2.37 -9.03
CA ALA A 344 -5.07 3.34 -8.88
C ALA A 344 -4.38 3.20 -7.51
N ALA A 345 -5.14 3.06 -6.43
CA ALA A 345 -4.58 2.88 -5.09
C ALA A 345 -3.81 1.56 -4.97
N GLN A 346 -4.34 0.46 -5.53
CA GLN A 346 -3.66 -0.83 -5.56
C GLN A 346 -2.32 -0.73 -6.31
N LEU A 347 -2.33 -0.20 -7.52
CA LEU A 347 -1.12 -0.03 -8.33
C LEU A 347 -0.12 0.89 -7.63
N TYR A 348 -0.56 1.98 -7.00
CA TYR A 348 0.34 2.86 -6.25
C TYR A 348 1.09 2.12 -5.13
N GLN A 349 0.40 1.28 -4.36
CA GLN A 349 1.05 0.47 -3.33
C GLN A 349 2.02 -0.56 -3.94
N GLU A 350 1.59 -1.28 -4.98
CA GLU A 350 2.44 -2.25 -5.67
C GLU A 350 3.71 -1.59 -6.27
N PHE A 351 3.59 -0.43 -6.91
CA PHE A 351 4.73 0.31 -7.44
C PHE A 351 5.65 0.86 -6.35
N LYS A 352 5.10 1.29 -5.21
CA LYS A 352 5.89 1.73 -4.06
C LYS A 352 6.72 0.57 -3.48
N ASP A 353 6.16 -0.63 -3.45
CA ASP A 353 6.85 -1.86 -3.04
C ASP A 353 7.93 -2.28 -4.06
N PHE A 354 7.65 -2.16 -5.36
CA PHE A 354 8.64 -2.48 -6.41
C PHE A 354 9.78 -1.47 -6.50
N PHE A 355 9.52 -0.20 -6.20
CA PHE A 355 10.46 0.91 -6.35
C PHE A 355 10.63 1.73 -5.06
N PRO A 356 11.10 1.13 -3.95
CA PRO A 356 11.14 1.78 -2.63
C PRO A 356 12.14 2.95 -2.54
N TYR A 357 13.07 3.06 -3.50
CA TYR A 357 14.09 4.11 -3.55
C TYR A 357 13.82 5.16 -4.64
N ASN A 358 12.77 5.00 -5.45
CA ASN A 358 12.38 5.95 -6.49
C ASN A 358 11.16 6.76 -6.07
N SER A 359 10.86 7.82 -6.82
CA SER A 359 9.77 8.74 -6.52
C SER A 359 8.45 8.18 -7.07
N VAL A 360 7.76 7.35 -6.28
CA VAL A 360 6.42 6.84 -6.62
C VAL A 360 5.35 7.75 -6.03
N HIS A 361 4.46 8.26 -6.88
CA HIS A 361 3.44 9.25 -6.53
C HIS A 361 2.03 8.82 -6.93
N TYR A 362 1.05 9.47 -6.30
CA TYR A 362 -0.37 9.19 -6.46
C TYR A 362 -1.12 10.45 -6.90
N TYR A 363 -1.86 10.38 -8.02
CA TYR A 363 -2.50 11.53 -8.64
C TYR A 363 -3.96 11.24 -9.04
N ILE A 364 -4.87 11.46 -8.10
CA ILE A 364 -6.32 11.33 -8.34
C ILE A 364 -7.04 12.65 -8.05
N SER A 365 -8.37 12.67 -8.26
CA SER A 365 -9.19 13.79 -7.80
C SER A 365 -9.06 13.93 -6.28
N TYR A 366 -8.74 15.13 -5.81
CA TYR A 366 -8.63 15.48 -4.40
C TYR A 366 -9.98 15.71 -3.73
N PHE A 367 -11.09 15.51 -4.43
CA PHE A 367 -12.41 15.60 -3.82
C PHE A 367 -12.86 14.23 -3.30
N ASP A 368 -13.23 14.19 -2.02
CA ASP A 368 -13.93 13.06 -1.40
C ASP A 368 -15.40 13.04 -1.85
N TYR A 369 -16.01 14.22 -1.85
CA TYR A 369 -17.31 14.50 -2.45
C TYR A 369 -17.20 15.66 -3.41
N TYR A 370 -17.82 15.52 -4.60
CA TYR A 370 -17.84 16.58 -5.59
C TYR A 370 -19.17 16.61 -6.34
N GLN A 371 -19.91 17.70 -6.15
CA GLN A 371 -21.06 18.07 -6.95
C GLN A 371 -20.67 19.23 -7.86
N PRO A 372 -20.66 19.04 -9.19
CA PRO A 372 -20.35 20.11 -10.11
C PRO A 372 -21.49 21.13 -10.19
N GLU A 373 -21.13 22.38 -10.45
CA GLU A 373 -22.09 23.43 -10.84
C GLU A 373 -22.88 22.97 -12.08
N ALA A 374 -24.22 23.04 -12.05
CA ALA A 374 -25.03 22.64 -13.19
C ALA A 374 -26.35 23.40 -13.24
N TYR A 375 -26.89 23.58 -14.44
CA TYR A 375 -28.24 24.07 -14.64
C TYR A 375 -29.04 23.05 -15.43
N LEU A 376 -30.23 22.72 -14.93
CA LEU A 376 -31.18 21.79 -15.54
C LEU A 376 -32.38 22.58 -16.09
N PRO A 377 -32.37 22.96 -17.38
CA PRO A 377 -33.40 23.83 -17.95
C PRO A 377 -34.82 23.27 -17.81
N ALA A 378 -34.98 21.96 -17.98
CA ALA A 378 -36.27 21.27 -17.87
C ALA A 378 -36.92 21.40 -16.48
N LYS A 379 -36.13 21.65 -15.42
CA LYS A 379 -36.62 21.82 -14.05
C LYS A 379 -36.48 23.26 -13.54
N GLY A 380 -35.89 24.17 -14.32
CA GLY A 380 -35.52 25.51 -13.86
C GLY A 380 -34.59 25.49 -12.63
N MET A 381 -33.82 24.42 -12.43
CA MET A 381 -33.07 24.18 -11.20
C MET A 381 -31.58 24.45 -11.42
N TYR A 382 -31.04 25.39 -10.64
CA TYR A 382 -29.60 25.60 -10.52
C TYR A 382 -29.06 24.76 -9.36
N ILE A 383 -27.97 24.05 -9.63
CA ILE A 383 -27.26 23.20 -8.69
C ILE A 383 -25.93 23.89 -8.41
N GLU A 384 -25.77 24.34 -7.17
CA GLU A 384 -24.52 24.94 -6.71
C GLU A 384 -23.39 23.90 -6.66
N LYS A 385 -22.17 24.39 -6.88
CA LYS A 385 -20.96 23.62 -6.63
C LYS A 385 -20.86 23.36 -5.14
N ASP A 386 -20.77 22.10 -4.78
CA ASP A 386 -20.50 21.66 -3.41
C ASP A 386 -19.40 20.60 -3.44
N SER A 387 -18.42 20.70 -2.56
CA SER A 387 -17.27 19.82 -2.61
C SER A 387 -16.54 19.74 -1.27
N SER A 388 -16.07 18.54 -0.94
CA SER A 388 -15.18 18.30 0.18
C SER A 388 -13.80 17.92 -0.34
N VAL A 389 -12.79 18.67 0.09
CA VAL A 389 -11.39 18.50 -0.31
C VAL A 389 -10.69 17.59 0.69
N ASN A 390 -9.96 16.61 0.15
CA ASN A 390 -9.05 15.76 0.89
C ASN A 390 -7.63 16.34 0.83
N GLU A 391 -7.15 16.85 1.96
CA GLU A 391 -5.85 17.51 2.06
C GLU A 391 -4.67 16.55 1.78
N GLU A 392 -4.80 15.28 2.14
CA GLU A 392 -3.76 14.27 1.85
C GLU A 392 -3.63 14.02 0.34
N ILE A 393 -4.75 13.87 -0.36
CA ILE A 393 -4.72 13.70 -1.82
C ILE A 393 -4.17 14.95 -2.50
N MET A 394 -4.55 16.14 -2.03
CA MET A 394 -3.97 17.39 -2.54
C MET A 394 -2.45 17.44 -2.36
N LYS A 395 -1.95 17.03 -1.18
CA LYS A 395 -0.51 16.87 -0.93
C LYS A 395 0.13 15.88 -1.91
N TYR A 396 -0.46 14.71 -2.14
CA TYR A 396 0.10 13.74 -3.09
C TYR A 396 0.16 14.29 -4.53
N ARG A 397 -0.82 15.10 -4.93
CA ARG A 397 -0.82 15.75 -6.24
C ARG A 397 0.28 16.79 -6.38
N LEU A 398 0.41 17.68 -5.40
CA LEU A 398 1.49 18.68 -5.37
C LEU A 398 2.87 18.01 -5.30
N ALA A 399 3.00 16.91 -4.54
CA ALA A 399 4.21 16.10 -4.52
C ALA A 399 4.53 15.50 -5.90
N SER A 400 3.50 15.09 -6.65
CA SER A 400 3.67 14.55 -8.01
C SER A 400 4.22 15.61 -8.98
N THR A 401 3.61 16.80 -9.00
CA THR A 401 4.05 17.90 -9.88
C THR A 401 5.43 18.41 -9.49
N TYR A 402 5.71 18.53 -8.19
CA TYR A 402 7.05 18.85 -7.68
C TYR A 402 8.10 17.81 -8.11
N ALA A 403 7.82 16.51 -7.94
CA ALA A 403 8.75 15.45 -8.29
C ALA A 403 9.07 15.42 -9.78
N LEU A 404 8.06 15.57 -10.65
CA LEU A 404 8.25 15.63 -12.10
C LEU A 404 9.14 16.81 -12.55
N MET A 405 9.15 17.90 -11.79
CA MET A 405 9.97 19.08 -12.07
C MET A 405 11.38 19.02 -11.49
N THR A 406 11.63 18.10 -10.55
CA THR A 406 12.89 18.04 -9.77
C THR A 406 13.67 16.75 -9.97
N ARG A 407 13.04 15.67 -10.44
CA ARG A 407 13.62 14.32 -10.57
C ARG A 407 13.24 13.67 -11.89
N GLN A 408 14.01 12.65 -12.29
CA GLN A 408 13.74 11.83 -13.47
C GLN A 408 13.23 10.42 -13.13
N ASP A 409 13.49 9.93 -11.93
CA ASP A 409 13.09 8.61 -11.48
C ASP A 409 11.68 8.62 -10.85
N VAL A 410 10.71 9.13 -11.61
CA VAL A 410 9.35 9.41 -11.15
C VAL A 410 8.35 8.46 -11.79
N ILE A 411 7.54 7.81 -10.97
CA ILE A 411 6.37 7.02 -11.39
C ILE A 411 5.14 7.67 -10.79
N VAL A 412 4.20 8.14 -11.61
CA VAL A 412 2.93 8.71 -11.13
C VAL A 412 1.80 7.76 -11.48
N VAL A 413 1.12 7.23 -10.46
CA VAL A 413 -0.11 6.44 -10.64
C VAL A 413 -1.30 7.38 -10.57
N ALA A 414 -2.07 7.47 -11.66
CA ALA A 414 -3.10 8.48 -11.83
C ALA A 414 -4.45 7.91 -12.27
N SER A 415 -5.51 8.65 -11.95
CA SER A 415 -6.82 8.49 -12.61
C SER A 415 -6.93 9.42 -13.83
N VAL A 416 -8.09 9.47 -14.50
CA VAL A 416 -8.42 10.51 -15.50
C VAL A 416 -8.20 11.95 -15.02
N SER A 417 -7.99 12.19 -13.72
CA SER A 417 -7.56 13.51 -13.23
C SER A 417 -6.29 14.03 -13.93
N CYS A 418 -5.43 13.15 -14.48
CA CYS A 418 -4.24 13.56 -15.23
C CYS A 418 -4.52 14.35 -16.52
N ILE A 419 -5.74 14.27 -17.08
CA ILE A 419 -6.15 15.03 -18.29
C ILE A 419 -6.92 16.32 -17.97
N TYR A 420 -7.14 16.64 -16.70
CA TYR A 420 -7.80 17.87 -16.29
C TYR A 420 -6.81 19.04 -16.22
N GLY A 421 -7.33 20.24 -16.45
CA GLY A 421 -6.55 21.47 -16.43
C GLY A 421 -5.90 21.72 -15.07
N ILE A 422 -4.61 22.02 -15.05
CA ILE A 422 -3.84 22.51 -13.90
C ILE A 422 -2.96 23.67 -14.36
N GLY A 423 -2.38 24.44 -13.44
CA GLY A 423 -1.54 25.57 -13.84
C GLY A 423 -0.35 25.17 -14.69
N ASN A 424 0.02 26.05 -15.62
CA ASN A 424 1.11 25.79 -16.56
C ASN A 424 2.45 25.55 -15.82
N PRO A 425 3.17 24.44 -16.10
CA PRO A 425 4.38 24.06 -15.37
C PRO A 425 5.50 25.11 -15.47
N LYS A 426 5.64 25.79 -16.62
CA LYS A 426 6.64 26.86 -16.79
C LYS A 426 6.28 28.09 -15.95
N LYS A 427 5.01 28.46 -15.87
CA LYS A 427 4.55 29.58 -15.05
C LYS A 427 4.67 29.26 -13.56
N TRP A 428 4.25 28.05 -13.18
CA TRP A 428 4.35 27.55 -11.82
C TRP A 428 5.81 27.51 -11.35
N ALA A 429 6.73 26.96 -12.15
CA ALA A 429 8.15 26.91 -11.84
C ALA A 429 8.85 28.29 -11.86
N ARG A 430 8.34 29.27 -12.62
CA ARG A 430 8.86 30.66 -12.60
C ARG A 430 8.50 31.41 -11.32
N LYS A 431 7.42 31.02 -10.65
CA LYS A 431 6.98 31.62 -9.38
C LYS A 431 7.74 31.09 -8.17
N SER A 432 8.57 30.05 -8.34
CA SER A 432 9.39 29.56 -7.24
C SER A 432 10.35 30.63 -6.70
N ILE A 433 10.61 30.60 -5.41
CA ILE A 433 11.57 31.48 -4.74
C ILE A 433 12.85 30.69 -4.50
N ILE A 434 13.99 31.28 -4.86
CA ILE A 434 15.31 30.75 -4.52
C ILE A 434 15.79 31.49 -3.26
N ILE A 435 16.21 30.71 -2.27
CA ILE A 435 16.73 31.15 -0.98
C ILE A 435 18.14 30.60 -0.87
N GLU A 436 19.14 31.44 -0.63
CA GLU A 436 20.55 31.03 -0.60
C GLU A 436 21.23 31.53 0.67
N LYS A 437 22.17 30.75 1.19
CA LYS A 437 23.05 31.20 2.28
C LYS A 437 23.87 32.41 1.83
N GLY A 438 23.94 33.43 2.68
CA GLY A 438 24.55 34.74 2.37
C GLY A 438 23.65 35.70 1.60
N MET A 439 22.41 35.32 1.28
CA MET A 439 21.46 36.22 0.61
C MET A 439 21.07 37.37 1.54
N LYS A 440 21.27 38.61 1.09
CA LYS A 440 20.81 39.81 1.79
C LYS A 440 19.31 40.02 1.59
N ILE A 441 18.52 39.66 2.60
CA ILE A 441 17.07 39.82 2.62
C ILE A 441 16.58 39.93 4.06
N ASP A 442 15.78 40.95 4.35
CA ASP A 442 15.13 41.08 5.64
C ASP A 442 13.96 40.08 5.77
N ARG A 443 13.64 39.71 7.01
CA ARG A 443 12.59 38.74 7.32
C ARG A 443 11.22 39.12 6.77
N ARG A 444 10.85 40.41 6.79
CA ARG A 444 9.53 40.87 6.33
C ARG A 444 9.41 40.71 4.82
N THR A 445 10.49 41.01 4.09
CA THR A 445 10.55 40.79 2.64
C THR A 445 10.51 39.30 2.29
N LEU A 446 11.22 38.45 3.03
CA LEU A 446 11.15 36.99 2.82
C LEU A 446 9.71 36.46 3.02
N MET A 447 9.03 36.86 4.09
CA MET A 447 7.63 36.47 4.34
C MET A 447 6.69 36.94 3.22
N LYS A 448 6.81 38.21 2.79
CA LYS A 448 5.97 38.74 1.70
C LYS A 448 6.12 37.93 0.42
N LYS A 449 7.36 37.51 0.08
CA LYS A 449 7.61 36.64 -1.06
C LYS A 449 6.95 35.27 -0.88
N LEU A 450 7.07 34.64 0.29
CA LEU A 450 6.45 33.33 0.55
C LEU A 450 4.90 33.41 0.47
N ILE A 451 4.30 34.46 1.02
CA ILE A 451 2.85 34.70 0.93
C ILE A 451 2.40 34.88 -0.53
N SER A 452 3.19 35.55 -1.37
CA SER A 452 2.86 35.75 -2.79
C SER A 452 2.89 34.47 -3.65
N ILE A 453 3.36 33.35 -3.09
CA ILE A 453 3.30 32.01 -3.70
C ILE A 453 2.38 31.06 -2.90
N ASN A 454 1.39 31.63 -2.21
CA ASN A 454 0.29 30.96 -1.51
C ASN A 454 0.65 30.29 -0.16
N PHE A 455 1.73 30.68 0.50
CA PHE A 455 1.93 30.26 1.89
C PHE A 455 1.06 31.06 2.86
N GLU A 456 0.47 30.39 3.84
CA GLU A 456 -0.27 31.02 4.93
C GLU A 456 0.64 31.21 6.16
N ARG A 457 0.60 32.37 6.80
CA ARG A 457 1.30 32.56 8.07
C ARG A 457 0.46 32.00 9.22
N ASN A 458 1.00 31.04 9.96
CA ASN A 458 0.38 30.48 11.15
C ASN A 458 1.43 30.09 12.18
N ASP A 459 1.57 30.90 13.22
CA ASP A 459 2.59 30.68 14.26
C ASP A 459 2.17 29.64 15.31
N ILE A 460 0.86 29.33 15.39
CA ILE A 460 0.27 28.42 16.38
C ILE A 460 0.17 27.00 15.82
N ASP A 461 -0.53 26.85 14.69
CA ASP A 461 -0.76 25.58 14.02
C ASP A 461 0.13 25.50 12.77
N PHE A 462 1.32 24.95 12.95
CA PHE A 462 2.33 24.85 11.91
C PHE A 462 2.22 23.51 11.17
N SER A 463 1.52 23.56 10.03
CA SER A 463 1.28 22.44 9.14
C SER A 463 1.69 22.77 7.70
N ARG A 464 1.49 21.85 6.76
CA ARG A 464 1.89 21.99 5.36
C ARG A 464 1.26 23.23 4.72
N GLY A 465 2.02 23.88 3.83
CA GLY A 465 1.61 25.12 3.17
C GLY A 465 1.70 26.37 4.05
N LYS A 466 2.18 26.23 5.30
CA LYS A 466 2.26 27.33 6.26
C LYS A 466 3.70 27.76 6.53
N ILE A 467 3.84 28.99 7.02
CA ILE A 467 5.08 29.57 7.52
C ILE A 467 4.89 30.02 8.98
N ARG A 468 5.94 29.89 9.79
CA ARG A 468 5.98 30.46 11.14
C ARG A 468 7.28 31.21 11.39
N VAL A 469 7.23 32.18 12.30
CA VAL A 469 8.39 33.02 12.66
C VAL A 469 8.67 32.94 14.15
N ARG A 470 9.95 32.72 14.51
CA ARG A 470 10.43 32.72 15.90
C ARG A 470 11.77 33.44 15.99
N GLY A 471 11.77 34.68 16.46
CA GLY A 471 12.98 35.51 16.47
C GLY A 471 13.53 35.67 15.04
N ASP A 472 14.80 35.33 14.84
CA ASP A 472 15.48 35.43 13.54
C ASP A 472 15.30 34.19 12.67
N VAL A 473 14.40 33.29 13.04
CA VAL A 473 14.12 32.05 12.33
C VAL A 473 12.77 32.10 11.61
N VAL A 474 12.78 31.73 10.33
CA VAL A 474 11.59 31.51 9.51
C VAL A 474 11.52 30.02 9.17
N ASP A 475 10.51 29.34 9.71
CA ASP A 475 10.20 27.95 9.35
C ASP A 475 9.17 27.94 8.21
N ILE A 476 9.43 27.16 7.17
CA ILE A 476 8.65 27.07 5.93
C ILE A 476 8.26 25.62 5.74
N PHE A 477 6.96 25.31 5.79
CA PHE A 477 6.47 23.94 5.56
C PHE A 477 5.89 23.82 4.15
N PRO A 478 6.61 23.22 3.18
CA PRO A 478 6.10 23.09 1.82
C PRO A 478 4.84 22.23 1.75
N GLY A 479 3.93 22.56 0.83
CA GLY A 479 2.70 21.78 0.61
C GLY A 479 2.91 20.37 0.05
N TYR A 480 4.13 20.08 -0.43
CA TYR A 480 4.48 18.87 -1.18
C TYR A 480 5.52 17.98 -0.50
N LEU A 481 5.97 18.33 0.72
CA LEU A 481 6.95 17.54 1.50
C LEU A 481 6.41 17.16 2.88
N ASP A 482 7.02 16.14 3.48
CA ASP A 482 6.78 15.70 4.86
C ASP A 482 7.81 16.26 5.85
N VAL A 483 8.61 17.23 5.39
CA VAL A 483 9.63 17.94 6.15
C VAL A 483 9.39 19.44 5.98
N TYR A 484 9.86 20.22 6.94
CA TYR A 484 9.86 21.67 6.83
C TYR A 484 11.30 22.20 6.76
N TYR A 485 11.47 23.38 6.18
CA TYR A 485 12.76 24.05 6.09
C TYR A 485 12.85 25.14 7.15
N ARG A 486 13.98 25.21 7.84
CA ARG A 486 14.33 26.27 8.79
C ARG A 486 15.36 27.19 8.16
N VAL A 487 14.99 28.46 7.99
CA VAL A 487 15.86 29.52 7.48
C VAL A 487 16.19 30.45 8.64
N SER A 488 17.45 30.49 9.04
CA SER A 488 17.94 31.37 10.11
C SER A 488 18.61 32.60 9.50
N LEU A 489 18.30 33.78 10.03
CA LEU A 489 18.86 35.05 9.60
C LEU A 489 19.81 35.61 10.68
N PHE A 490 20.80 36.36 10.26
CA PHE A 490 21.63 37.21 11.12
C PHE A 490 21.52 38.65 10.62
N GLY A 491 20.66 39.45 11.27
CA GLY A 491 20.24 40.74 10.74
C GLY A 491 19.44 40.56 9.44
N ASP A 492 19.93 41.15 8.34
CA ASP A 492 19.30 41.10 7.02
C ASP A 492 20.02 40.12 6.07
N GLU A 493 20.67 39.09 6.60
CA GLU A 493 21.39 38.08 5.82
C GLU A 493 20.98 36.66 6.25
N ILE A 494 20.81 35.75 5.29
CA ILE A 494 20.53 34.34 5.57
C ILE A 494 21.82 33.63 5.99
N ASP A 495 21.86 33.12 7.23
CA ASP A 495 23.03 32.45 7.81
C ASP A 495 22.99 30.93 7.60
N GLU A 496 21.86 30.30 7.89
CA GLU A 496 21.72 28.84 7.80
C GLU A 496 20.37 28.42 7.19
N ILE A 497 20.38 27.34 6.41
CA ILE A 497 19.18 26.69 5.86
C ILE A 497 19.26 25.20 6.20
N TYR A 498 18.29 24.69 6.96
CA TYR A 498 18.20 23.27 7.30
C TYR A 498 16.86 22.68 6.92
N GLU A 499 16.85 21.41 6.52
CA GLU A 499 15.68 20.56 6.57
C GLU A 499 15.50 20.01 7.99
N MET A 500 14.26 19.98 8.44
CA MET A 500 13.88 19.66 9.81
C MET A 500 12.80 18.59 9.84
N ASN A 501 12.87 17.71 10.83
CA ASN A 501 11.80 16.76 11.10
C ASN A 501 10.61 17.50 11.78
N PRO A 502 9.38 17.40 11.27
CA PRO A 502 8.24 18.15 11.82
C PRO A 502 7.82 17.71 13.22
N ILE A 503 8.08 16.44 13.60
CA ILE A 503 7.69 15.86 14.88
C ILE A 503 8.80 16.11 15.91
N THR A 504 10.04 15.73 15.60
CA THR A 504 11.15 15.80 16.57
C THR A 504 11.84 17.17 16.60
N ASN A 505 11.63 18.03 15.59
CA ASN A 505 12.38 19.27 15.36
C ASN A 505 13.92 19.07 15.28
N GLU A 506 14.37 17.86 14.96
CA GLU A 506 15.79 17.58 14.73
C GLU A 506 16.23 18.08 13.34
N LYS A 507 17.45 18.62 13.25
CA LYS A 507 18.10 18.98 11.98
C LYS A 507 18.42 17.70 11.19
N ILE A 508 17.94 17.59 9.96
CA ILE A 508 18.17 16.44 9.07
C ILE A 508 19.38 16.70 8.18
N GLN A 509 19.35 17.80 7.42
CA GLN A 509 20.36 18.14 6.42
C GLN A 509 20.48 19.67 6.27
N GLU A 510 21.69 20.17 6.03
CA GLU A 510 21.95 21.58 5.66
C GLU A 510 21.92 21.75 4.14
N PHE A 511 21.39 22.88 3.66
CA PHE A 511 21.32 23.22 2.24
C PHE A 511 22.04 24.55 1.96
N PRO A 512 22.89 24.64 0.92
CA PRO A 512 23.51 25.91 0.52
C PRO A 512 22.50 26.84 -0.16
N ASN A 513 21.55 26.26 -0.89
CA ASN A 513 20.43 26.94 -1.51
C ASN A 513 19.19 26.05 -1.52
N LEU A 514 18.03 26.69 -1.61
CA LEU A 514 16.73 26.06 -1.53
C LEU A 514 15.78 26.75 -2.51
N LYS A 515 15.12 25.95 -3.35
CA LYS A 515 14.10 26.42 -4.28
C LYS A 515 12.72 26.02 -3.77
N ILE A 516 11.94 27.00 -3.31
CA ILE A 516 10.58 26.82 -2.80
C ILE A 516 9.57 27.05 -3.92
N PHE A 517 8.76 26.05 -4.21
CA PHE A 517 7.64 26.12 -5.16
C PHE A 517 6.33 26.57 -4.50
N PRO A 518 5.36 27.09 -5.29
CA PRO A 518 4.04 27.45 -4.80
C PRO A 518 3.26 26.27 -4.18
N THR A 519 2.38 26.57 -3.23
CA THR A 519 1.54 25.58 -2.51
C THR A 519 0.21 25.30 -3.22
N SER A 520 -0.03 25.92 -4.37
CA SER A 520 -1.23 25.76 -5.20
C SER A 520 -0.83 25.38 -6.64
N GLU A 521 -1.66 24.56 -7.29
CA GLU A 521 -1.53 24.22 -8.72
C GLU A 521 -1.88 25.43 -9.61
N TYR A 522 -2.72 26.36 -9.15
CA TYR A 522 -3.04 27.60 -9.86
C TYR A 522 -2.40 28.79 -9.14
N VAL A 523 -1.59 29.54 -9.87
CA VAL A 523 -0.91 30.72 -9.35
C VAL A 523 -1.20 31.90 -10.27
N THR A 524 -1.89 32.90 -9.74
CA THR A 524 -2.10 34.18 -10.41
C THR A 524 -0.84 35.03 -10.34
N VAL A 525 -0.53 35.73 -11.43
CA VAL A 525 0.54 36.73 -11.43
C VAL A 525 -0.08 38.05 -11.01
N GLU A 526 0.37 38.63 -9.89
CA GLU A 526 -0.08 39.93 -9.38
C GLU A 526 -0.10 41.00 -10.49
N ASP A 527 0.95 41.04 -11.32
CA ASP A 527 1.12 41.96 -12.45
C ASP A 527 0.10 41.78 -13.59
N LEU A 528 -0.64 40.67 -13.60
CA LEU A 528 -1.67 40.37 -14.61
C LEU A 528 -3.09 40.59 -14.11
N LYS A 529 -3.31 40.91 -12.81
CA LYS A 529 -4.66 41.03 -12.24
C LYS A 529 -5.52 42.04 -12.99
N ASP A 530 -5.01 43.26 -13.19
CA ASP A 530 -5.75 44.32 -13.88
C ASP A 530 -6.05 43.98 -15.34
N LYS A 531 -5.10 43.33 -16.02
CA LYS A 531 -5.29 42.84 -17.38
C LYS A 531 -6.38 41.76 -17.44
N ILE A 532 -6.31 40.76 -16.57
CA ILE A 532 -7.30 39.67 -16.48
C ILE A 532 -8.70 40.24 -16.26
N ILE A 533 -8.84 41.17 -15.31
CA ILE A 533 -10.13 41.81 -15.02
C ILE A 533 -10.66 42.55 -16.26
N LYS A 534 -9.78 43.27 -16.97
CA LYS A 534 -10.15 43.96 -18.21
C LYS A 534 -10.62 42.97 -19.29
N ASP A 535 -9.84 41.92 -19.56
CA ASP A 535 -10.15 40.91 -20.57
C ASP A 535 -11.49 40.18 -20.26
N VAL A 536 -11.78 39.95 -18.97
CA VAL A 536 -13.06 39.36 -18.53
C VAL A 536 -14.23 40.32 -18.74
N PHE A 537 -14.06 41.62 -18.48
CA PHE A 537 -15.09 42.61 -18.73
C PHE A 537 -15.37 42.81 -20.23
N GLU A 538 -14.35 42.75 -21.08
CA GLU A 538 -14.52 42.79 -22.54
C GLU A 538 -15.40 41.61 -23.03
N GLU A 539 -15.13 40.36 -22.59
CA GLU A 539 -15.98 39.20 -22.95
C GLU A 539 -17.39 39.31 -22.32
N LEU A 540 -17.50 39.90 -21.13
CA LEU A 540 -18.80 40.15 -20.50
C LEU A 540 -19.65 41.08 -21.36
N GLU A 541 -19.12 42.21 -21.80
CA GLU A 541 -19.85 43.20 -22.60
C GLU A 541 -20.39 42.58 -23.90
N GLU A 542 -19.55 41.85 -24.64
CA GLU A 542 -19.95 41.12 -25.85
C GLU A 542 -21.08 40.12 -25.56
N ARG A 543 -20.97 39.37 -24.45
CA ARG A 543 -21.97 38.36 -24.09
C ARG A 543 -23.28 38.98 -23.62
N LEU A 544 -23.24 40.13 -22.96
CA LEU A 544 -24.43 40.89 -22.56
C LEU A 544 -25.16 41.44 -23.79
N GLU A 545 -24.44 41.96 -24.79
CA GLU A 545 -25.03 42.41 -26.05
C GLU A 545 -25.71 41.25 -26.79
N TYR A 546 -25.07 40.08 -26.85
CA TYR A 546 -25.67 38.86 -27.39
C TYR A 546 -26.99 38.51 -26.68
N PHE A 547 -27.03 38.50 -25.35
CA PHE A 547 -28.26 38.17 -24.63
C PHE A 547 -29.36 39.23 -24.82
N LYS A 548 -29.03 40.52 -24.74
CA LYS A 548 -29.98 41.63 -24.93
C LYS A 548 -30.57 41.64 -26.34
N SER A 549 -29.75 41.46 -27.38
CA SER A 549 -30.20 41.38 -28.78
C SER A 549 -31.12 40.17 -29.04
N ASN A 550 -30.92 39.06 -28.30
CA ASN A 550 -31.77 37.87 -28.35
C ASN A 550 -32.95 37.90 -27.35
N LYS A 551 -33.24 39.06 -26.73
CA LYS A 551 -34.32 39.26 -25.74
C LYS A 551 -34.22 38.34 -24.50
N LYS A 552 -33.01 37.89 -24.15
CA LYS A 552 -32.68 37.06 -22.98
C LYS A 552 -32.24 37.93 -21.80
N TRP A 553 -33.15 38.77 -21.31
CA TRP A 553 -32.85 39.79 -20.30
C TRP A 553 -32.44 39.20 -18.94
N ALA A 554 -33.09 38.12 -18.52
CA ALA A 554 -32.81 37.47 -17.24
C ALA A 554 -31.42 36.82 -17.23
N GLU A 555 -31.01 36.21 -18.35
CA GLU A 555 -29.67 35.65 -18.53
C GLU A 555 -28.60 36.74 -18.54
N ALA A 556 -28.87 37.88 -19.19
CA ALA A 556 -27.96 39.02 -19.21
C ALA A 556 -27.74 39.56 -17.79
N GLN A 557 -28.82 39.85 -17.05
CA GLN A 557 -28.74 40.37 -15.69
C GLN A 557 -27.99 39.40 -14.77
N ARG A 558 -28.33 38.11 -14.82
CA ARG A 558 -27.69 37.05 -14.02
C ARG A 558 -26.18 36.97 -14.27
N LEU A 559 -25.77 37.04 -15.54
CA LEU A 559 -24.37 36.97 -15.92
C LEU A 559 -23.61 38.21 -15.43
N GLU A 560 -24.21 39.39 -15.61
CA GLU A 560 -23.62 40.66 -15.21
C GLU A 560 -23.36 40.73 -13.70
N GLU A 561 -24.39 40.44 -12.89
CA GLU A 561 -24.29 40.45 -11.43
C GLU A 561 -23.19 39.51 -10.93
N ARG A 562 -23.17 38.28 -11.46
CA ARG A 562 -22.17 37.26 -11.05
C ARG A 562 -20.75 37.65 -11.45
N VAL A 563 -20.52 38.04 -12.70
CA VAL A 563 -19.16 38.35 -13.17
C VAL A 563 -18.62 39.60 -12.48
N ARG A 564 -19.45 40.63 -12.27
CA ARG A 564 -19.04 41.84 -11.53
C ARG A 564 -18.62 41.49 -10.10
N TYR A 565 -19.41 40.68 -9.40
CA TYR A 565 -19.07 40.21 -8.06
C TYR A 565 -17.77 39.38 -8.04
N ASP A 566 -17.62 38.43 -8.95
CA ASP A 566 -16.42 37.60 -9.05
C ASP A 566 -15.16 38.46 -9.33
N MET A 567 -15.26 39.52 -10.15
CA MET A 567 -14.15 40.45 -10.45
C MET A 567 -13.84 41.42 -9.30
N GLU A 568 -14.86 41.85 -8.54
CA GLU A 568 -14.66 42.63 -7.31
C GLU A 568 -13.89 41.81 -6.27
N MET A 569 -14.29 40.56 -6.04
CA MET A 569 -13.58 39.63 -5.18
C MET A 569 -12.15 39.36 -5.67
N MET A 570 -11.94 39.21 -6.98
CA MET A 570 -10.60 39.04 -7.56
C MET A 570 -9.71 40.26 -7.35
N ARG A 571 -10.27 41.48 -7.40
CA ARG A 571 -9.53 42.74 -7.16
C ARG A 571 -9.13 42.89 -5.69
N GLU A 572 -10.08 42.71 -4.77
CA GLU A 572 -9.86 42.92 -3.34
C GLU A 572 -9.07 41.79 -2.68
N MET A 573 -9.45 40.54 -2.96
CA MET A 573 -8.92 39.35 -2.27
C MET A 573 -7.89 38.58 -3.11
N GLY A 574 -7.74 38.88 -4.40
CA GLY A 574 -6.88 38.11 -5.31
C GLY A 574 -7.44 36.74 -5.72
N TYR A 575 -8.64 36.39 -5.25
CA TYR A 575 -9.31 35.11 -5.49
C TYR A 575 -10.84 35.29 -5.43
N CYS A 576 -11.59 34.44 -6.16
CA CYS A 576 -13.05 34.35 -6.11
C CYS A 576 -13.52 32.89 -6.11
N SER A 577 -14.75 32.64 -5.64
CA SER A 577 -15.30 31.28 -5.65
C SER A 577 -15.55 30.80 -7.07
N GLY A 578 -14.99 29.64 -7.44
CA GLY A 578 -15.09 29.13 -8.81
C GLY A 578 -14.11 29.79 -9.78
N ILE A 579 -12.98 30.30 -9.28
CA ILE A 579 -11.91 30.95 -10.07
C ILE A 579 -11.46 30.12 -11.29
N GLU A 580 -11.58 28.79 -11.22
CA GLU A 580 -11.22 27.88 -12.32
C GLU A 580 -12.00 28.18 -13.61
N ASN A 581 -13.20 28.75 -13.52
CA ASN A 581 -14.00 29.15 -14.68
C ASN A 581 -13.38 30.31 -15.47
N TYR A 582 -12.44 31.04 -14.87
CA TYR A 582 -11.65 32.10 -15.51
C TYR A 582 -10.26 31.63 -15.95
N SER A 583 -9.95 30.33 -15.83
CA SER A 583 -8.59 29.79 -16.06
C SER A 583 -7.98 30.15 -17.41
N ARG A 584 -8.77 30.34 -18.47
CA ARG A 584 -8.27 30.84 -19.77
C ARG A 584 -7.55 32.17 -19.61
N PHE A 585 -8.17 33.12 -18.90
CA PHE A 585 -7.61 34.45 -18.66
C PHE A 585 -6.43 34.40 -17.68
N LEU A 586 -6.53 33.58 -16.62
CA LEU A 586 -5.43 33.40 -15.66
C LEU A 586 -4.16 32.88 -16.37
N ASP A 587 -4.35 31.95 -17.30
CA ASP A 587 -3.28 31.39 -18.11
C ASP A 587 -2.96 32.23 -19.36
N GLN A 588 -3.67 33.33 -19.63
CA GLN A 588 -3.48 34.17 -20.83
C GLN A 588 -3.46 33.34 -22.11
N ARG A 589 -4.40 32.39 -22.21
CA ARG A 589 -4.59 31.49 -23.34
C ARG A 589 -5.54 32.10 -24.35
N GLU A 590 -5.35 31.74 -25.62
CA GLU A 590 -6.32 32.04 -26.66
C GLU A 590 -7.60 31.21 -26.49
N PRO A 591 -8.77 31.69 -26.95
CA PRO A 591 -10.01 30.91 -26.96
C PRO A 591 -9.84 29.54 -27.63
N GLY A 592 -10.31 28.48 -26.96
CA GLY A 592 -10.18 27.10 -27.44
C GLY A 592 -8.81 26.44 -27.27
N GLU A 593 -7.76 27.20 -26.88
CA GLU A 593 -6.42 26.67 -26.67
C GLU A 593 -6.40 25.56 -25.61
N THR A 594 -5.55 24.55 -25.81
CA THR A 594 -5.46 23.39 -24.92
C THR A 594 -5.01 23.79 -23.50
N PRO A 595 -5.74 23.43 -22.44
CA PRO A 595 -5.29 23.68 -21.07
C PRO A 595 -4.06 22.82 -20.72
N ALA A 596 -3.19 23.35 -19.85
CA ALA A 596 -2.09 22.56 -19.30
C ALA A 596 -2.65 21.47 -18.38
N CYS A 597 -2.03 20.30 -18.37
CA CYS A 597 -2.44 19.14 -17.59
C CYS A 597 -1.21 18.42 -17.02
N LEU A 598 -1.39 17.29 -16.33
CA LEU A 598 -0.26 16.55 -15.74
C LEU A 598 0.77 16.11 -16.81
N TYR A 599 0.32 15.79 -18.02
CA TYR A 599 1.21 15.42 -19.13
C TYR A 599 2.22 16.52 -19.47
N ASP A 600 1.89 17.80 -19.23
CA ASP A 600 2.78 18.92 -19.52
C ASP A 600 3.92 19.06 -18.50
N TYR A 601 3.79 18.43 -17.33
CA TYR A 601 4.84 18.35 -16.31
C TYR A 601 5.84 17.23 -16.60
N PHE A 602 5.47 16.24 -17.42
CA PHE A 602 6.40 15.21 -17.86
C PHE A 602 7.41 15.79 -18.87
N PRO A 603 8.64 15.26 -18.91
CA PRO A 603 9.56 15.58 -19.98
C PRO A 603 9.04 15.07 -21.32
N LYS A 604 9.56 15.60 -22.43
CA LYS A 604 9.15 15.25 -23.80
C LYS A 604 9.16 13.73 -24.07
N LYS A 605 10.09 13.01 -23.45
CA LYS A 605 10.16 11.54 -23.49
C LYS A 605 9.74 10.99 -22.13
N PHE A 606 8.62 10.31 -22.10
CA PHE A 606 8.08 9.62 -20.93
C PHE A 606 7.32 8.38 -21.38
N LEU A 607 7.04 7.47 -20.45
CA LEU A 607 6.24 6.28 -20.70
C LEU A 607 4.84 6.47 -20.12
N LEU A 608 3.81 6.20 -20.91
CA LEU A 608 2.43 6.02 -20.46
C LEU A 608 2.11 4.54 -20.41
N VAL A 609 1.66 4.05 -19.26
CA VAL A 609 1.05 2.73 -19.10
C VAL A 609 -0.44 2.93 -18.89
N MET A 610 -1.24 2.49 -19.85
CA MET A 610 -2.69 2.50 -19.78
C MET A 610 -3.18 1.17 -19.21
N ASP A 611 -3.48 1.14 -17.91
CA ASP A 611 -4.05 -0.05 -17.28
C ASP A 611 -5.54 -0.18 -17.55
N GLU A 612 -5.97 -1.42 -17.81
CA GLU A 612 -7.30 -1.76 -18.31
C GLU A 612 -7.74 -0.82 -19.44
N SER A 613 -6.89 -0.71 -20.47
CA SER A 613 -7.00 0.30 -21.55
C SER A 613 -8.37 0.32 -22.24
N HIS A 614 -9.01 -0.84 -22.33
CA HIS A 614 -10.33 -1.02 -22.95
C HIS A 614 -11.44 -0.28 -22.19
N ILE A 615 -11.23 0.11 -20.92
CA ILE A 615 -12.07 1.02 -20.13
C ILE A 615 -11.46 2.43 -20.13
N GLY A 616 -10.16 2.54 -19.85
CA GLY A 616 -9.48 3.83 -19.69
C GLY A 616 -9.58 4.74 -20.92
N ILE A 617 -9.42 4.19 -22.12
CA ILE A 617 -9.45 4.97 -23.37
C ILE A 617 -10.85 5.51 -23.69
N PRO A 618 -11.94 4.71 -23.64
CA PRO A 618 -13.30 5.25 -23.73
C PRO A 618 -13.61 6.29 -22.65
N GLN A 619 -13.08 6.14 -21.43
CA GLN A 619 -13.28 7.10 -20.35
C GLN A 619 -12.68 8.47 -20.71
N ILE A 620 -11.45 8.52 -21.24
CA ILE A 620 -10.81 9.75 -21.74
C ILE A 620 -11.69 10.43 -22.80
N HIS A 621 -12.22 9.66 -23.76
CA HIS A 621 -13.16 10.18 -24.76
C HIS A 621 -14.44 10.79 -24.14
N GLY A 622 -14.95 10.19 -23.07
CA GLY A 622 -16.19 10.60 -22.42
C GLY A 622 -16.08 11.89 -21.60
N MET A 623 -14.92 12.16 -20.98
CA MET A 623 -14.75 13.27 -20.04
C MET A 623 -15.10 14.63 -20.65
N ILE A 624 -14.64 14.92 -21.86
CA ILE A 624 -14.91 16.19 -22.52
C ILE A 624 -16.39 16.40 -22.86
N LYS A 625 -17.09 15.35 -23.33
CA LYS A 625 -18.49 15.46 -23.74
C LYS A 625 -19.39 15.77 -22.55
N GLY A 626 -19.15 15.11 -21.41
CA GLY A 626 -19.88 15.35 -20.18
C GLY A 626 -19.66 16.77 -19.64
N ASP A 627 -18.41 17.23 -19.61
CA ASP A 627 -18.07 18.57 -19.13
C ASP A 627 -18.68 19.67 -20.01
N GLN A 628 -18.54 19.55 -21.34
CA GLN A 628 -19.11 20.51 -22.29
C GLN A 628 -20.63 20.57 -22.23
N ALA A 629 -21.32 19.42 -22.18
CA ALA A 629 -22.79 19.39 -22.12
C ALA A 629 -23.31 20.11 -20.85
N ARG A 630 -22.66 19.87 -19.71
CA ARG A 630 -22.99 20.54 -18.44
C ARG A 630 -22.74 22.05 -18.52
N LYS A 631 -21.56 22.46 -18.98
CA LYS A 631 -21.15 23.87 -19.03
C LYS A 631 -21.89 24.67 -20.08
N LYS A 632 -22.26 24.05 -21.21
CA LYS A 632 -23.06 24.70 -22.25
C LYS A 632 -24.37 25.22 -21.68
N ASN A 633 -25.06 24.44 -20.84
CA ASN A 633 -26.27 24.92 -20.17
C ASN A 633 -26.00 26.12 -19.23
N LEU A 634 -24.88 26.13 -18.51
CA LEU A 634 -24.51 27.28 -17.68
C LEU A 634 -24.28 28.54 -18.54
N VAL A 635 -23.62 28.39 -19.68
CA VAL A 635 -23.32 29.49 -20.62
C VAL A 635 -24.56 29.98 -21.38
N ASP A 636 -25.42 29.06 -21.84
CA ASP A 636 -26.61 29.38 -22.62
C ASP A 636 -27.70 30.09 -21.79
N TYR A 637 -27.68 29.87 -20.47
CA TYR A 637 -28.58 30.47 -19.49
C TYR A 637 -27.88 31.50 -18.58
N GLY A 638 -26.73 32.07 -18.97
CA GLY A 638 -26.15 33.23 -18.30
C GLY A 638 -25.65 33.00 -16.86
N PHE A 639 -25.30 31.77 -16.50
CA PHE A 639 -24.61 31.47 -15.23
C PHE A 639 -23.09 31.63 -15.35
N ARG A 640 -22.50 31.42 -16.54
CA ARG A 640 -21.06 31.55 -16.78
C ARG A 640 -20.77 32.17 -18.15
N LEU A 641 -19.59 32.78 -18.28
CA LEU A 641 -19.08 33.29 -19.56
C LEU A 641 -18.71 32.13 -20.52
N PRO A 642 -18.67 32.38 -21.84
CA PRO A 642 -18.21 31.39 -22.82
C PRO A 642 -16.82 30.82 -22.52
N SER A 643 -15.90 31.65 -22.02
CA SER A 643 -14.56 31.23 -21.54
C SER A 643 -14.56 30.11 -20.50
N ALA A 644 -15.66 29.92 -19.76
CA ALA A 644 -15.76 28.80 -18.81
C ALA A 644 -15.69 27.43 -19.51
N LEU A 645 -16.02 27.35 -20.80
CA LEU A 645 -15.86 26.14 -21.63
C LEU A 645 -14.38 25.79 -21.90
N ASP A 646 -13.48 26.77 -21.79
CA ASP A 646 -12.04 26.58 -21.96
C ASP A 646 -11.34 26.06 -20.69
N ASN A 647 -12.06 26.00 -19.57
CA ASN A 647 -11.68 25.24 -18.38
C ASN A 647 -12.18 23.79 -18.53
N ARG A 648 -11.47 22.94 -19.25
CA ARG A 648 -11.99 21.62 -19.63
C ARG A 648 -10.91 20.55 -19.50
N PRO A 649 -11.27 19.26 -19.43
CA PRO A 649 -10.31 18.20 -19.70
C PRO A 649 -9.81 18.28 -21.15
N LEU A 650 -8.72 17.57 -21.44
CA LEU A 650 -8.24 17.40 -22.81
C LEU A 650 -9.32 16.76 -23.69
N ARG A 651 -9.41 17.22 -24.93
CA ARG A 651 -10.05 16.44 -26.00
C ARG A 651 -9.18 15.24 -26.33
N PHE A 652 -9.78 14.22 -26.93
CA PHE A 652 -9.05 13.01 -27.30
C PHE A 652 -7.91 13.29 -28.29
N ASP A 653 -8.11 14.17 -29.28
CA ASP A 653 -7.08 14.56 -30.24
C ASP A 653 -5.92 15.34 -29.59
N GLU A 654 -6.21 16.10 -28.53
CA GLU A 654 -5.18 16.82 -27.75
C GLU A 654 -4.40 15.86 -26.87
N TRP A 655 -5.07 14.90 -26.24
CA TRP A 655 -4.43 13.84 -25.48
C TRP A 655 -3.48 13.02 -26.34
N GLU A 656 -3.93 12.57 -27.53
CA GLU A 656 -3.09 11.79 -28.46
C GLU A 656 -1.81 12.53 -28.88
N LYS A 657 -1.87 13.86 -29.04
CA LYS A 657 -0.70 14.69 -29.38
C LYS A 657 0.31 14.80 -28.23
N LYS A 658 -0.10 14.57 -26.99
CA LYS A 658 0.78 14.59 -25.80
C LYS A 658 1.43 13.23 -25.51
N LEU A 659 1.04 12.18 -26.22
CA LEU A 659 1.60 10.84 -26.03
C LEU A 659 3.03 10.76 -26.54
N SER A 660 3.87 10.02 -25.80
CA SER A 660 5.26 9.76 -26.15
C SER A 660 5.46 8.27 -26.41
N HIS A 661 5.80 7.48 -25.38
CA HIS A 661 5.76 6.02 -25.44
C HIS A 661 4.51 5.53 -24.72
N VAL A 662 3.77 4.57 -25.31
CA VAL A 662 2.50 4.11 -24.75
C VAL A 662 2.46 2.59 -24.74
N ILE A 663 2.11 2.02 -23.59
CA ILE A 663 1.80 0.60 -23.41
C ILE A 663 0.35 0.51 -22.94
N CYS A 664 -0.46 -0.24 -23.67
CA CYS A 664 -1.83 -0.57 -23.23
C CYS A 664 -1.82 -1.97 -22.63
N THR A 665 -2.21 -2.09 -21.35
CA THR A 665 -2.43 -3.38 -20.69
C THR A 665 -3.93 -3.67 -20.64
N SER A 666 -4.33 -4.79 -21.22
CA SER A 666 -5.72 -5.25 -21.21
C SER A 666 -5.78 -6.72 -21.62
N ALA A 667 -6.62 -7.50 -20.93
CA ALA A 667 -6.96 -8.85 -21.36
C ALA A 667 -7.86 -8.88 -22.60
N THR A 668 -8.53 -7.76 -22.89
CA THR A 668 -9.53 -7.59 -23.96
C THR A 668 -9.37 -6.23 -24.67
N PRO A 669 -8.27 -6.01 -25.43
CA PRO A 669 -7.99 -4.71 -26.05
C PRO A 669 -9.18 -4.11 -26.85
N GLY A 670 -9.35 -2.80 -26.73
CA GLY A 670 -10.34 -2.03 -27.45
C GLY A 670 -10.01 -1.84 -28.94
N PRO A 671 -10.92 -1.24 -29.73
CA PRO A 671 -10.69 -1.00 -31.15
C PRO A 671 -9.55 0.00 -31.39
N TYR A 672 -9.39 0.96 -30.48
CA TYR A 672 -8.35 1.98 -30.58
C TYR A 672 -6.96 1.36 -30.48
N GLU A 673 -6.76 0.49 -29.48
CA GLU A 673 -5.49 -0.19 -29.20
C GLU A 673 -5.12 -1.11 -30.36
N LEU A 674 -6.07 -1.90 -30.86
CA LEU A 674 -5.84 -2.79 -32.01
C LEU A 674 -5.48 -1.99 -33.26
N LYS A 675 -6.15 -0.86 -33.52
CA LYS A 675 -5.83 0.01 -34.65
C LYS A 675 -4.44 0.63 -34.51
N ARG A 676 -4.11 1.19 -33.35
CA ARG A 676 -2.82 1.87 -33.09
C ARG A 676 -1.64 0.91 -33.11
N SER A 677 -1.83 -0.34 -32.69
CA SER A 677 -0.82 -1.39 -32.71
C SER A 677 -0.69 -2.11 -34.07
N GLY A 678 -1.51 -1.76 -35.06
CA GLY A 678 -1.54 -2.45 -36.35
C GLY A 678 -1.99 -3.91 -36.24
N GLY A 679 -2.80 -4.23 -35.23
CA GLY A 679 -3.26 -5.59 -34.94
C GLY A 679 -2.18 -6.50 -34.37
N LYS A 680 -1.07 -5.97 -33.86
CA LYS A 680 0.01 -6.74 -33.22
C LYS A 680 -0.04 -6.54 -31.70
N TRP A 681 0.15 -7.60 -30.93
CA TRP A 681 0.20 -7.51 -29.48
C TRP A 681 1.22 -8.49 -28.91
N VAL A 682 1.64 -8.22 -27.67
CA VAL A 682 2.46 -9.14 -26.89
C VAL A 682 1.52 -10.04 -26.08
N ASP A 683 1.56 -11.34 -26.37
CA ASP A 683 0.63 -12.33 -25.81
C ASP A 683 1.19 -12.94 -24.50
N GLN A 684 0.82 -12.35 -23.35
CA GLN A 684 1.18 -12.83 -22.01
C GLN A 684 0.00 -13.54 -21.35
N VAL A 685 -0.06 -14.86 -21.53
CA VAL A 685 -1.18 -15.70 -21.04
C VAL A 685 -0.75 -16.79 -20.06
N ILE A 686 0.55 -17.06 -19.94
CA ILE A 686 1.07 -18.06 -18.99
C ILE A 686 1.08 -17.46 -17.60
N ARG A 687 0.43 -18.13 -16.64
CA ARG A 687 0.40 -17.70 -15.23
C ARG A 687 1.56 -18.34 -14.46
N PRO A 688 2.22 -17.61 -13.55
CA PRO A 688 3.34 -18.17 -12.76
C PRO A 688 2.98 -19.43 -11.96
N THR A 689 1.73 -19.53 -11.48
CA THR A 689 1.23 -20.69 -10.71
C THR A 689 0.78 -21.87 -11.58
N GLY A 690 0.97 -21.77 -12.90
CA GLY A 690 0.46 -22.75 -13.86
C GLY A 690 -1.07 -22.75 -14.01
N LEU A 691 -1.79 -21.82 -13.40
CA LEU A 691 -3.25 -21.73 -13.55
C LEU A 691 -3.64 -21.50 -15.01
N VAL A 692 -4.66 -22.24 -15.43
CA VAL A 692 -5.17 -22.24 -16.79
C VAL A 692 -6.49 -21.49 -16.88
N ASP A 693 -6.84 -20.99 -18.05
CA ASP A 693 -8.17 -20.46 -18.34
C ASP A 693 -9.21 -21.58 -18.15
N PRO A 694 -10.40 -21.29 -17.60
CA PRO A 694 -11.39 -22.29 -17.19
C PRO A 694 -11.98 -23.03 -18.38
N GLU A 695 -12.60 -24.18 -18.11
CA GLU A 695 -13.45 -24.85 -19.10
C GLU A 695 -14.79 -24.11 -19.20
N VAL A 696 -15.33 -24.02 -20.42
CA VAL A 696 -16.59 -23.32 -20.70
C VAL A 696 -17.60 -24.32 -21.24
N GLU A 697 -18.73 -24.46 -20.53
CA GLU A 697 -19.87 -25.26 -20.93
C GLU A 697 -21.01 -24.34 -21.39
N ILE A 698 -21.69 -24.70 -22.49
CA ILE A 698 -22.88 -23.98 -22.97
C ILE A 698 -24.09 -24.89 -22.75
N ARG A 699 -25.11 -24.40 -22.04
CA ARG A 699 -26.34 -25.14 -21.72
C ARG A 699 -27.60 -24.39 -22.19
N PRO A 700 -28.71 -25.08 -22.50
CA PRO A 700 -29.96 -24.42 -22.87
C PRO A 700 -30.51 -23.48 -21.78
N VAL A 701 -31.30 -22.49 -22.16
CA VAL A 701 -31.95 -21.57 -21.21
C VAL A 701 -33.14 -22.25 -20.52
N GLU A 702 -33.72 -23.26 -21.16
CA GLU A 702 -34.78 -24.09 -20.59
C GLU A 702 -34.31 -24.73 -19.26
N HIS A 703 -35.06 -24.52 -18.18
CA HIS A 703 -34.70 -24.94 -16.81
C HIS A 703 -33.38 -24.38 -16.25
N GLN A 704 -32.84 -23.27 -16.79
CA GLN A 704 -31.54 -22.71 -16.33
C GLN A 704 -31.47 -22.40 -14.83
N ILE A 705 -32.61 -22.04 -14.20
CA ILE A 705 -32.67 -21.73 -12.76
C ILE A 705 -32.53 -23.02 -11.94
N ASP A 706 -33.19 -24.10 -12.35
CA ASP A 706 -33.12 -25.38 -11.64
C ASP A 706 -31.73 -26.03 -11.80
N ASP A 707 -31.18 -26.00 -13.03
CA ASP A 707 -29.82 -26.49 -13.31
C ASP A 707 -28.76 -25.70 -12.52
N LEU A 708 -28.87 -24.37 -12.49
CA LEU A 708 -27.95 -23.52 -11.73
C LEU A 708 -28.00 -23.83 -10.22
N LEU A 709 -29.19 -24.07 -9.67
CA LEU A 709 -29.35 -24.42 -8.26
C LEU A 709 -28.59 -25.71 -7.90
N ASP A 710 -28.68 -26.73 -8.74
CA ASP A 710 -27.98 -27.99 -8.54
C ASP A 710 -26.47 -27.82 -8.67
N GLU A 711 -26.01 -27.06 -9.67
CA GLU A 711 -24.59 -26.75 -9.85
C GLU A 711 -24.01 -25.95 -8.68
N ILE A 712 -24.76 -24.98 -8.16
CA ILE A 712 -24.39 -24.25 -6.94
C ILE A 712 -24.22 -25.21 -5.76
N ARG A 713 -25.16 -26.13 -5.54
CA ARG A 713 -25.08 -27.11 -4.44
C ARG A 713 -23.87 -28.02 -4.59
N LEU A 714 -23.53 -28.43 -5.81
CA LEU A 714 -22.33 -29.23 -6.09
C LEU A 714 -21.04 -28.47 -5.78
N GLU A 715 -20.95 -27.19 -6.16
CA GLU A 715 -19.77 -26.38 -5.90
C GLU A 715 -19.60 -26.01 -4.42
N ILE A 716 -20.70 -25.76 -3.70
CA ILE A 716 -20.69 -25.55 -2.25
C ILE A 716 -20.14 -26.78 -1.52
N LYS A 717 -20.51 -28.01 -1.96
CA LYS A 717 -19.95 -29.26 -1.39
C LYS A 717 -18.43 -29.37 -1.59
N LYS A 718 -17.89 -28.80 -2.66
CA LYS A 718 -16.44 -28.72 -2.92
C LYS A 718 -15.75 -27.60 -2.12
N GLY A 719 -16.52 -26.75 -1.44
CA GLY A 719 -16.04 -25.59 -0.68
C GLY A 719 -15.75 -24.36 -1.53
N ASN A 720 -16.15 -24.35 -2.80
CA ASN A 720 -15.95 -23.25 -3.73
C ASN A 720 -16.97 -22.13 -3.51
N ARG A 721 -16.66 -20.93 -4.01
CA ARG A 721 -17.60 -19.81 -4.18
C ARG A 721 -18.10 -19.75 -5.61
N ILE A 722 -19.26 -19.13 -5.79
CA ILE A 722 -19.94 -19.05 -7.09
C ILE A 722 -20.25 -17.59 -7.40
N LEU A 723 -19.97 -17.18 -8.64
CA LEU A 723 -20.43 -15.91 -9.19
C LEU A 723 -21.50 -16.17 -10.24
N VAL A 724 -22.61 -15.45 -10.18
CA VAL A 724 -23.67 -15.52 -11.19
C VAL A 724 -23.85 -14.14 -11.80
N THR A 725 -23.92 -14.07 -13.13
CA THR A 725 -24.20 -12.82 -13.84
C THR A 725 -25.57 -12.85 -14.51
N THR A 726 -26.38 -11.82 -14.27
CA THR A 726 -27.71 -11.64 -14.86
C THR A 726 -27.75 -10.37 -15.74
N LEU A 727 -28.88 -10.09 -16.38
CA LEU A 727 -29.05 -8.90 -17.21
C LEU A 727 -29.69 -7.71 -16.47
N THR A 728 -30.48 -7.97 -15.43
CA THR A 728 -31.28 -6.93 -14.75
C THR A 728 -31.19 -7.02 -13.23
N LYS A 729 -31.36 -5.87 -12.56
CA LYS A 729 -31.36 -5.74 -11.09
C LYS A 729 -32.40 -6.65 -10.47
N ARG A 730 -33.63 -6.53 -10.98
CA ARG A 730 -34.79 -7.30 -10.52
C ARG A 730 -34.57 -8.81 -10.67
N MET A 731 -33.92 -9.27 -11.75
CA MET A 731 -33.60 -10.69 -11.90
C MET A 731 -32.56 -11.15 -10.89
N ALA A 732 -31.53 -10.33 -10.62
CA ALA A 732 -30.53 -10.66 -9.59
C ALA A 732 -31.18 -10.77 -8.20
N GLU A 733 -32.03 -9.81 -7.84
CA GLU A 733 -32.79 -9.78 -6.58
C GLU A 733 -33.72 -10.99 -6.46
N ASN A 734 -34.58 -11.22 -7.46
CA ASN A 734 -35.54 -12.32 -7.45
C ASN A 734 -34.87 -13.70 -7.32
N ILE A 735 -33.76 -13.94 -8.04
CA ILE A 735 -33.04 -15.22 -7.97
C ILE A 735 -32.36 -15.37 -6.59
N ALA A 736 -31.76 -14.29 -6.07
CA ALA A 736 -31.14 -14.32 -4.75
C ALA A 736 -32.18 -14.62 -3.66
N GLU A 737 -33.34 -13.97 -3.69
CA GLU A 737 -34.45 -14.24 -2.78
C GLU A 737 -34.95 -15.69 -2.90
N TYR A 738 -35.20 -16.16 -4.12
CA TYR A 738 -35.68 -17.52 -4.37
C TYR A 738 -34.70 -18.59 -3.85
N TYR A 739 -33.39 -18.43 -4.10
CA TYR A 739 -32.37 -19.36 -3.61
C TYR A 739 -32.14 -19.25 -2.10
N ALA A 740 -32.30 -18.06 -1.52
CA ALA A 740 -32.23 -17.86 -0.07
C ALA A 740 -33.37 -18.59 0.65
N ASP A 741 -34.60 -18.55 0.10
CA ASP A 741 -35.76 -19.29 0.62
C ASP A 741 -35.54 -20.82 0.58
N LEU A 742 -34.76 -21.30 -0.39
CA LEU A 742 -34.33 -22.71 -0.49
C LEU A 742 -33.11 -23.04 0.39
N GLY A 743 -32.67 -22.12 1.24
CA GLY A 743 -31.64 -22.33 2.26
C GLY A 743 -30.20 -22.07 1.80
N LEU A 744 -29.98 -21.48 0.62
CA LEU A 744 -28.64 -21.08 0.18
C LEU A 744 -28.20 -19.77 0.83
N LYS A 745 -26.91 -19.65 1.14
CA LYS A 745 -26.32 -18.38 1.59
C LYS A 745 -25.89 -17.59 0.37
N ILE A 746 -26.70 -16.60 0.00
CA ILE A 746 -26.56 -15.87 -1.25
C ILE A 746 -26.80 -14.39 -1.03
N GLU A 747 -26.03 -13.56 -1.74
CA GLU A 747 -26.20 -12.11 -1.77
C GLU A 747 -26.18 -11.62 -3.22
N TYR A 748 -26.62 -10.39 -3.45
CA TYR A 748 -26.66 -9.78 -4.77
C TYR A 748 -25.91 -8.44 -4.84
N LEU A 749 -25.48 -8.06 -6.05
CA LEU A 749 -24.71 -6.85 -6.31
C LEU A 749 -25.20 -6.09 -7.56
N HIS A 750 -25.69 -4.86 -7.38
CA HIS A 750 -26.06 -3.94 -8.46
C HIS A 750 -25.45 -2.53 -8.30
N SER A 751 -25.75 -1.65 -9.26
CA SER A 751 -25.14 -0.32 -9.39
C SER A 751 -25.47 0.68 -8.29
N ASP A 752 -26.48 0.44 -7.46
CA ASP A 752 -26.95 1.42 -6.47
C ASP A 752 -26.38 1.14 -5.08
N ILE A 753 -25.71 -0.01 -4.93
CA ILE A 753 -24.93 -0.36 -3.74
C ILE A 753 -23.68 0.50 -3.74
N ASP A 754 -23.44 1.15 -2.60
CA ASP A 754 -22.28 2.03 -2.42
C ASP A 754 -20.97 1.25 -2.55
N THR A 755 -19.90 1.93 -2.93
CA THR A 755 -18.57 1.33 -3.15
C THR A 755 -18.06 0.64 -1.89
N VAL A 756 -18.31 1.21 -0.70
CA VAL A 756 -17.90 0.62 0.58
C VAL A 756 -18.67 -0.67 0.86
N GLU A 757 -19.99 -0.65 0.69
CA GLU A 757 -20.86 -1.82 0.89
C GLU A 757 -20.53 -2.94 -0.11
N ARG A 758 -20.27 -2.58 -1.37
CA ARG A 758 -19.81 -3.50 -2.40
C ARG A 758 -18.52 -4.23 -2.00
N MET A 759 -17.54 -3.49 -1.47
CA MET A 759 -16.27 -4.07 -1.01
C MET A 759 -16.48 -5.02 0.17
N GLU A 760 -17.42 -4.68 1.07
CA GLU A 760 -17.79 -5.56 2.17
C GLU A 760 -18.41 -6.86 1.65
N LEU A 761 -19.38 -6.81 0.73
CA LEU A 761 -19.99 -8.02 0.14
C LEU A 761 -18.93 -8.94 -0.50
N ILE A 762 -18.00 -8.38 -1.26
CA ILE A 762 -16.89 -9.15 -1.86
C ILE A 762 -16.04 -9.81 -0.76
N ARG A 763 -15.73 -9.08 0.32
CA ARG A 763 -14.97 -9.60 1.46
C ARG A 763 -15.71 -10.73 2.16
N GLU A 764 -17.01 -10.56 2.37
CA GLU A 764 -17.89 -11.54 3.00
C GLU A 764 -18.00 -12.84 2.19
N LEU A 765 -18.07 -12.73 0.85
CA LEU A 765 -17.97 -13.89 -0.06
C LEU A 765 -16.66 -14.66 0.16
N ARG A 766 -15.52 -13.95 0.21
CA ARG A 766 -14.20 -14.57 0.44
C ARG A 766 -14.08 -15.22 1.82
N GLN A 767 -14.69 -14.61 2.84
CA GLN A 767 -14.74 -15.17 4.20
C GLN A 767 -15.68 -16.38 4.31
N GLY A 768 -16.55 -16.60 3.32
CA GLY A 768 -17.58 -17.64 3.36
C GLY A 768 -18.74 -17.30 4.29
N LYS A 769 -19.04 -16.00 4.51
CA LYS A 769 -20.31 -15.63 5.16
C LYS A 769 -21.49 -16.04 4.28
N PHE A 770 -21.32 -15.91 2.98
CA PHE A 770 -22.19 -16.48 1.96
C PHE A 770 -21.35 -17.14 0.85
N ASP A 771 -21.99 -18.00 0.07
CA ASP A 771 -21.33 -18.88 -0.90
C ASP A 771 -21.51 -18.41 -2.35
N VAL A 772 -22.57 -17.65 -2.63
CA VAL A 772 -22.96 -17.22 -3.98
C VAL A 772 -23.14 -15.70 -4.04
N LEU A 773 -22.57 -15.06 -5.05
CA LEU A 773 -22.82 -13.64 -5.36
C LEU A 773 -23.46 -13.51 -6.73
N ILE A 774 -24.66 -12.93 -6.79
CA ILE A 774 -25.35 -12.63 -8.05
C ILE A 774 -25.18 -11.16 -8.40
N GLY A 775 -24.71 -10.83 -9.61
CA GLY A 775 -24.67 -9.43 -10.04
C GLY A 775 -24.96 -9.24 -11.50
N ILE A 776 -25.06 -7.98 -11.92
CA ILE A 776 -25.28 -7.64 -13.34
C ILE A 776 -23.92 -7.51 -14.04
N ASN A 777 -23.06 -6.67 -13.45
CA ASN A 777 -21.74 -6.40 -13.95
C ASN A 777 -20.73 -6.54 -12.80
N LEU A 778 -20.27 -7.77 -12.61
CA LEU A 778 -19.22 -8.13 -11.65
C LEU A 778 -17.80 -7.85 -12.22
N LEU A 779 -17.70 -7.12 -13.33
CA LEU A 779 -16.47 -6.95 -14.10
C LEU A 779 -15.65 -5.72 -13.70
N ARG A 780 -16.22 -4.78 -12.92
CA ARG A 780 -15.64 -3.43 -12.76
C ARG A 780 -14.39 -3.33 -11.88
N GLU A 781 -14.18 -4.20 -10.89
CA GLU A 781 -13.23 -3.90 -9.80
C GLU A 781 -11.90 -4.68 -9.78
N GLY A 782 -11.45 -5.31 -10.86
CA GLY A 782 -10.18 -6.07 -10.77
C GLY A 782 -10.22 -7.17 -9.69
N LEU A 783 -11.42 -7.70 -9.41
CA LEU A 783 -11.69 -8.67 -8.34
C LEU A 783 -10.84 -9.92 -8.49
N ASP A 784 -10.03 -10.18 -7.46
CA ASP A 784 -9.15 -11.33 -7.33
C ASP A 784 -9.76 -12.30 -6.32
N LEU A 785 -10.54 -13.26 -6.83
CA LEU A 785 -11.32 -14.21 -6.04
C LEU A 785 -10.86 -15.66 -6.32
N PRO A 786 -9.74 -16.11 -5.72
CA PRO A 786 -9.26 -17.48 -5.92
C PRO A 786 -10.23 -18.54 -5.36
N GLU A 787 -11.13 -18.16 -4.45
CA GLU A 787 -12.13 -19.04 -3.87
C GLU A 787 -13.25 -19.40 -4.87
N VAL A 788 -13.39 -18.66 -5.98
CA VAL A 788 -14.45 -18.89 -6.98
C VAL A 788 -14.11 -20.09 -7.86
N GLY A 789 -14.93 -21.14 -7.78
CA GLY A 789 -14.80 -22.35 -8.61
C GLY A 789 -15.75 -22.38 -9.81
N LEU A 790 -16.85 -21.63 -9.74
CA LEU A 790 -17.85 -21.57 -10.81
C LEU A 790 -18.25 -20.12 -11.10
N VAL A 791 -18.31 -19.80 -12.39
CA VAL A 791 -18.97 -18.60 -12.90
C VAL A 791 -20.13 -19.02 -13.79
N ALA A 792 -21.33 -18.57 -13.48
CA ALA A 792 -22.52 -18.80 -14.29
C ALA A 792 -22.96 -17.51 -15.00
N ILE A 793 -23.24 -17.61 -16.30
CA ILE A 793 -23.70 -16.49 -17.14
C ILE A 793 -25.11 -16.82 -17.61
N LEU A 794 -26.11 -16.21 -16.98
CA LEU A 794 -27.50 -16.35 -17.40
C LEU A 794 -27.78 -15.52 -18.65
N ASP A 795 -28.69 -15.98 -19.49
CA ASP A 795 -29.11 -15.30 -20.72
C ASP A 795 -27.90 -14.87 -21.58
N GLY A 796 -26.95 -15.78 -21.77
CA GLY A 796 -25.69 -15.56 -22.47
C GLY A 796 -25.86 -15.12 -23.92
N ASP A 797 -26.97 -15.51 -24.55
CA ASP A 797 -27.29 -15.22 -25.95
C ASP A 797 -27.92 -13.83 -26.19
N LYS A 798 -28.24 -13.08 -25.13
CA LYS A 798 -28.81 -11.74 -25.26
C LYS A 798 -27.71 -10.72 -25.52
N GLU A 799 -27.45 -10.48 -26.79
CA GLU A 799 -26.43 -9.51 -27.21
C GLU A 799 -26.68 -8.11 -26.63
N GLY A 800 -25.58 -7.44 -26.30
CA GLY A 800 -25.58 -6.15 -25.64
C GLY A 800 -24.29 -5.95 -24.87
N PHE A 801 -24.13 -4.81 -24.20
CA PHE A 801 -22.91 -4.47 -23.48
C PHE A 801 -22.44 -5.55 -22.49
N LEU A 802 -23.37 -6.21 -21.78
CA LEU A 802 -23.06 -7.23 -20.77
C LEU A 802 -22.70 -8.61 -21.35
N ARG A 803 -22.92 -8.82 -22.65
CA ARG A 803 -22.74 -10.11 -23.35
C ARG A 803 -21.96 -9.97 -24.66
N ASP A 804 -21.27 -8.84 -24.84
CA ASP A 804 -20.31 -8.72 -25.93
C ASP A 804 -19.08 -9.60 -25.67
N THR A 805 -18.26 -9.82 -26.70
CA THR A 805 -17.05 -10.67 -26.59
C THR A 805 -16.15 -10.26 -25.43
N ARG A 806 -16.01 -8.96 -25.13
CA ARG A 806 -15.10 -8.48 -24.07
C ARG A 806 -15.65 -8.80 -22.70
N SER A 807 -16.91 -8.47 -22.46
CA SER A 807 -17.61 -8.73 -21.21
C SER A 807 -17.65 -10.23 -20.90
N LEU A 808 -17.88 -11.08 -21.92
CA LEU A 808 -17.84 -12.53 -21.75
C LEU A 808 -16.44 -13.02 -21.36
N ILE A 809 -15.38 -12.63 -22.08
CA ILE A 809 -13.99 -13.02 -21.74
C ILE A 809 -13.61 -12.59 -20.32
N GLN A 810 -14.00 -11.38 -19.90
CA GLN A 810 -13.73 -10.90 -18.55
C GLN A 810 -14.51 -11.67 -17.48
N THR A 811 -15.75 -12.03 -17.77
CA THR A 811 -16.60 -12.79 -16.85
C THR A 811 -16.02 -14.19 -16.68
N ILE A 812 -15.65 -14.84 -17.80
CA ILE A 812 -14.93 -16.13 -17.82
C ILE A 812 -13.64 -16.04 -17.00
N GLY A 813 -12.89 -14.94 -17.15
CA GLY A 813 -11.64 -14.69 -16.44
C GLY A 813 -11.74 -14.73 -14.91
N ARG A 814 -12.93 -14.53 -14.34
CA ARG A 814 -13.15 -14.60 -12.88
C ARG A 814 -12.97 -16.01 -12.32
N ALA A 815 -13.18 -17.05 -13.12
CA ALA A 815 -12.92 -18.43 -12.72
C ALA A 815 -11.44 -18.85 -12.91
N SER A 816 -10.60 -18.06 -13.60
CA SER A 816 -9.22 -18.47 -13.93
C SER A 816 -8.22 -18.43 -12.76
N ARG A 817 -8.67 -18.05 -11.56
CA ARG A 817 -7.83 -17.97 -10.35
C ARG A 817 -7.90 -19.22 -9.48
N ASN A 818 -8.76 -20.17 -9.85
CA ASN A 818 -8.95 -21.46 -9.18
C ASN A 818 -8.54 -22.60 -10.12
N ALA A 819 -7.79 -23.58 -9.61
CA ALA A 819 -7.36 -24.74 -10.39
C ALA A 819 -8.54 -25.59 -10.91
N ASN A 820 -9.67 -25.56 -10.20
CA ASN A 820 -10.92 -26.23 -10.58
C ASN A 820 -11.94 -25.27 -11.21
N GLY A 821 -11.49 -24.08 -11.65
CA GLY A 821 -12.37 -23.07 -12.21
C GLY A 821 -13.05 -23.54 -13.50
N ARG A 822 -14.38 -23.40 -13.55
CA ARG A 822 -15.19 -23.62 -14.77
C ARG A 822 -16.27 -22.56 -14.93
N VAL A 823 -16.83 -22.49 -16.13
CA VAL A 823 -17.86 -21.52 -16.52
C VAL A 823 -19.03 -22.22 -17.18
N ILE A 824 -20.25 -21.82 -16.83
CA ILE A 824 -21.48 -22.22 -17.52
C ILE A 824 -22.10 -20.98 -18.18
N ILE A 825 -22.39 -21.07 -19.48
CA ILE A 825 -23.12 -20.06 -20.23
C ILE A 825 -24.49 -20.65 -20.61
N TYR A 826 -25.56 -20.09 -20.06
CA TYR A 826 -26.92 -20.49 -20.43
C TYR A 826 -27.37 -19.71 -21.67
N ALA A 827 -27.55 -20.39 -22.79
CA ALA A 827 -27.83 -19.79 -24.10
C ALA A 827 -28.52 -20.79 -25.03
N ASP A 828 -29.60 -20.36 -25.70
CA ASP A 828 -30.28 -21.19 -26.71
C ASP A 828 -29.59 -21.09 -28.07
N LYS A 829 -28.90 -19.97 -28.32
CA LYS A 829 -28.15 -19.70 -29.55
C LYS A 829 -26.71 -19.33 -29.23
N ILE A 830 -25.78 -19.95 -29.95
CA ILE A 830 -24.37 -19.53 -29.92
C ILE A 830 -24.25 -18.26 -30.77
N THR A 831 -24.17 -17.10 -30.11
CA THR A 831 -23.93 -15.82 -30.77
C THR A 831 -22.47 -15.69 -31.21
N ARG A 832 -22.20 -14.76 -32.13
CA ARG A 832 -20.81 -14.43 -32.52
C ARG A 832 -19.95 -14.02 -31.33
N SER A 833 -20.56 -13.37 -30.34
CA SER A 833 -19.89 -12.94 -29.11
C SER A 833 -19.46 -14.13 -28.24
N ILE A 834 -20.34 -15.12 -28.05
CA ILE A 834 -20.04 -16.37 -27.35
C ILE A 834 -18.95 -17.15 -28.07
N GLU A 835 -19.11 -17.37 -29.38
CA GLU A 835 -18.15 -18.12 -30.20
C GLU A 835 -16.74 -17.51 -30.10
N ALA A 836 -16.63 -16.19 -30.24
CA ALA A 836 -15.34 -15.50 -30.15
C ALA A 836 -14.71 -15.59 -28.75
N ALA A 837 -15.53 -15.50 -27.69
CA ALA A 837 -15.06 -15.58 -26.30
C ALA A 837 -14.56 -16.99 -25.94
N VAL A 838 -15.32 -18.03 -26.31
CA VAL A 838 -14.95 -19.44 -26.10
C VAL A 838 -13.68 -19.76 -26.86
N ARG A 839 -13.61 -19.40 -28.16
CA ARG A 839 -12.44 -19.65 -28.99
C ARG A 839 -11.16 -19.02 -28.42
N GLU A 840 -11.23 -17.80 -27.91
CA GLU A 840 -10.06 -17.15 -27.30
C GLU A 840 -9.68 -17.79 -25.96
N THR A 841 -10.67 -18.21 -25.15
CA THR A 841 -10.45 -18.93 -23.89
C THR A 841 -9.75 -20.28 -24.15
N ASP A 842 -10.22 -21.04 -25.13
CA ASP A 842 -9.63 -22.32 -25.52
C ASP A 842 -8.22 -22.17 -26.08
N ARG A 843 -7.98 -21.13 -26.89
CA ARG A 843 -6.63 -20.81 -27.39
C ARG A 843 -5.65 -20.58 -26.24
N ARG A 844 -6.05 -19.79 -25.23
CA ARG A 844 -5.23 -19.49 -24.04
C ARG A 844 -5.01 -20.75 -23.21
N ARG A 845 -6.08 -21.49 -22.90
CA ARG A 845 -6.06 -22.75 -22.14
C ARG A 845 -5.11 -23.77 -22.78
N LYS A 846 -5.21 -23.98 -24.09
CA LYS A 846 -4.32 -24.89 -24.83
C LYS A 846 -2.84 -24.52 -24.67
N LYS A 847 -2.49 -23.25 -24.90
CA LYS A 847 -1.11 -22.76 -24.77
C LYS A 847 -0.57 -22.92 -23.33
N GLN A 848 -1.41 -22.66 -22.32
CA GLN A 848 -1.05 -22.83 -20.92
C GLN A 848 -0.85 -24.30 -20.54
N ILE A 849 -1.72 -25.21 -20.99
CA ILE A 849 -1.59 -26.65 -20.76
C ILE A 849 -0.32 -27.20 -21.41
N GLU A 850 -0.04 -26.82 -22.67
CA GLU A 850 1.18 -27.23 -23.37
C GLU A 850 2.43 -26.74 -22.64
N TYR A 851 2.43 -25.48 -22.18
CA TYR A 851 3.53 -24.93 -21.39
C TYR A 851 3.71 -25.69 -20.06
N ASN A 852 2.63 -25.94 -19.33
CA ASN A 852 2.65 -26.67 -18.07
C ASN A 852 3.20 -28.09 -18.24
N LYS A 853 2.73 -28.82 -19.28
CA LYS A 853 3.23 -30.15 -19.62
C LYS A 853 4.73 -30.14 -19.94
N LYS A 854 5.18 -29.17 -20.74
CA LYS A 854 6.58 -29.03 -21.14
C LYS A 854 7.51 -28.76 -19.94
N HIS A 855 7.03 -28.05 -18.91
CA HIS A 855 7.85 -27.61 -17.78
C HIS A 855 7.54 -28.35 -16.47
N GLY A 856 6.69 -29.39 -16.50
CA GLY A 856 6.33 -30.17 -15.31
C GLY A 856 5.56 -29.38 -14.25
N ILE A 857 4.80 -28.34 -14.65
CA ILE A 857 4.08 -27.46 -13.72
C ILE A 857 2.68 -28.02 -13.46
N THR A 858 2.32 -28.19 -12.19
CA THR A 858 0.94 -28.53 -11.79
C THR A 858 0.20 -27.25 -11.38
N PRO A 859 -0.97 -26.94 -11.97
CA PRO A 859 -1.74 -25.75 -11.61
C PRO A 859 -2.06 -25.69 -10.12
N GLN A 860 -1.82 -24.54 -9.47
CA GLN A 860 -2.15 -24.32 -8.07
C GLN A 860 -2.99 -23.06 -7.88
N THR A 861 -4.13 -23.19 -7.19
CA THR A 861 -4.98 -22.06 -6.77
C THR A 861 -4.19 -21.08 -5.90
N ILE A 862 -4.30 -19.79 -6.20
CA ILE A 862 -3.61 -18.73 -5.46
C ILE A 862 -4.19 -18.64 -4.05
N LYS A 863 -3.35 -18.71 -3.01
CA LYS A 863 -3.78 -18.45 -1.63
C LYS A 863 -3.47 -17.00 -1.26
N LYS A 864 -4.44 -16.10 -1.45
CA LYS A 864 -4.32 -14.68 -1.07
C LYS A 864 -4.97 -14.45 0.30
N ARG A 865 -4.29 -13.79 1.23
CA ARG A 865 -4.92 -13.39 2.50
C ARG A 865 -6.13 -12.49 2.21
N VAL A 866 -7.22 -12.69 2.94
CA VAL A 866 -8.31 -11.71 2.98
C VAL A 866 -7.75 -10.52 3.75
N GLN A 867 -7.48 -9.41 3.05
CA GLN A 867 -7.02 -8.18 3.68
C GLN A 867 -8.12 -7.65 4.60
N GLU A 868 -7.76 -7.24 5.81
CA GLU A 868 -8.61 -6.39 6.65
C GLU A 868 -8.78 -5.03 5.96
N SER A 869 -9.92 -4.38 6.20
CA SER A 869 -10.44 -3.25 5.41
C SER A 869 -9.42 -2.13 5.15
N LEU A 870 -9.48 -1.53 3.95
CA LEU A 870 -8.75 -0.30 3.58
C LEU A 870 -9.15 0.93 4.40
N SER A 871 -10.09 0.81 5.35
CA SER A 871 -10.49 1.86 6.27
C SER A 871 -9.58 2.02 7.50
N GLU A 872 -8.47 1.27 7.61
CA GLU A 872 -7.58 1.29 8.79
C GLU A 872 -6.27 2.08 8.61
N TYR A 873 -6.13 2.87 7.55
CA TYR A 873 -5.05 3.87 7.45
C TYR A 873 -5.64 5.27 7.55
N SER A 874 -5.97 5.68 8.78
CA SER A 874 -6.10 7.08 9.15
C SER A 874 -5.14 7.34 10.30
N ASP A 875 -4.30 8.36 10.12
CA ASP A 875 -3.17 8.74 10.95
C ASP A 875 -3.47 8.76 12.46
N GLU A 876 -2.57 8.15 13.23
CA GLU A 876 -2.46 8.37 14.68
C GLU A 876 -1.90 9.78 14.93
N GLU A 877 -2.77 10.75 15.19
CA GLU A 877 -2.43 11.94 15.98
C GLU A 877 -3.16 11.85 17.33
N GLU A 878 -2.39 11.67 18.41
CA GLU A 878 -2.90 11.83 19.78
C GLU A 878 -3.34 13.28 20.00
N LYS A 879 -4.64 13.53 19.89
CA LYS A 879 -5.29 14.71 20.45
C LYS A 879 -5.74 14.42 21.89
N PRO A 880 -5.76 15.43 22.78
CA PRO A 880 -6.08 15.22 24.18
C PRO A 880 -7.50 14.69 24.35
N SER A 881 -7.62 13.46 24.87
CA SER A 881 -8.90 12.80 25.13
C SER A 881 -9.78 13.63 26.07
N ARG A 882 -11.00 13.97 25.63
CA ARG A 882 -12.04 14.56 26.49
C ARG A 882 -12.76 13.44 27.24
N THR A 883 -12.73 13.48 28.57
CA THR A 883 -13.38 12.45 29.39
C THR A 883 -14.91 12.48 29.23
N PHE A 884 -15.56 11.30 29.29
CA PHE A 884 -17.02 11.16 29.19
C PHE A 884 -17.80 12.14 30.09
N LYS A 885 -17.33 12.34 31.33
CA LYS A 885 -17.94 13.28 32.29
C LYS A 885 -17.90 14.73 31.82
N SER A 886 -16.81 15.17 31.19
CA SER A 886 -16.65 16.55 30.71
C SER A 886 -17.59 16.87 29.55
N VAL A 887 -17.77 15.92 28.63
CA VAL A 887 -18.69 16.02 27.50
C VAL A 887 -20.13 16.02 27.99
N LEU A 888 -20.47 15.09 28.89
CA LEU A 888 -21.82 14.99 29.45
C LEU A 888 -22.24 16.27 30.18
N HIS A 889 -21.35 16.84 31.01
CA HIS A 889 -21.59 18.09 31.72
C HIS A 889 -21.82 19.26 30.75
N ALA A 890 -20.94 19.41 29.76
CA ALA A 890 -21.02 20.50 28.78
C ALA A 890 -22.28 20.44 27.92
N VAL A 891 -22.70 19.23 27.51
CA VAL A 891 -23.90 19.04 26.69
C VAL A 891 -25.16 19.31 27.51
N ILE A 892 -25.20 18.91 28.78
CA ILE A 892 -26.39 19.10 29.63
C ILE A 892 -26.54 20.54 30.12
N GLU A 893 -25.44 21.26 30.37
CA GLU A 893 -25.48 22.68 30.78
C GLU A 893 -25.87 23.62 29.62
N LYS A 894 -25.38 23.34 28.40
CA LYS A 894 -25.56 24.25 27.26
C LYS A 894 -26.90 24.10 26.54
N ASN A 895 -27.63 23.01 26.78
CA ASN A 895 -28.86 22.69 26.05
C ASN A 895 -30.08 22.70 26.98
N LYS A 896 -31.18 23.31 26.52
CA LYS A 896 -32.36 23.59 27.35
C LYS A 896 -33.47 22.54 27.23
N ASN A 897 -33.55 21.81 26.12
CA ASN A 897 -34.56 20.78 25.88
C ASN A 897 -33.90 19.40 25.70
N GLU A 898 -34.71 18.35 25.81
CA GLU A 898 -34.28 16.94 25.74
C GLU A 898 -33.83 16.52 24.33
N GLU A 899 -34.46 17.07 23.30
CA GLU A 899 -34.18 16.74 21.91
C GLU A 899 -32.79 17.25 21.45
N ASP A 900 -32.39 18.44 21.88
CA ASP A 900 -31.06 19.00 21.60
C ASP A 900 -29.97 18.31 22.41
N ILE A 901 -30.27 17.86 23.63
CA ILE A 901 -29.33 17.07 24.45
C ILE A 901 -29.05 15.73 23.76
N LEU A 902 -30.08 15.01 23.32
CA LEU A 902 -29.93 13.73 22.62
C LEU A 902 -29.16 13.89 21.32
N LYS A 903 -29.45 14.93 20.53
CA LYS A 903 -28.76 15.21 19.28
C LYS A 903 -27.28 15.52 19.48
N ASN A 904 -26.93 16.32 20.49
CA ASN A 904 -25.53 16.66 20.79
C ASN A 904 -24.76 15.48 21.39
N LEU A 905 -25.40 14.64 22.22
CA LEU A 905 -24.79 13.38 22.68
C LEU A 905 -24.51 12.43 21.51
N GLU A 906 -25.40 12.38 20.51
CA GLU A 906 -25.24 11.57 19.30
C GLU A 906 -24.09 12.07 18.41
N ILE A 907 -23.93 13.40 18.29
CA ILE A 907 -22.78 14.03 17.62
C ILE A 907 -21.47 13.62 18.32
N HIS A 908 -21.39 13.76 19.65
CA HIS A 908 -20.18 13.40 20.39
C HIS A 908 -19.90 11.90 20.43
N MET A 909 -20.93 11.06 20.32
CA MET A 909 -20.79 9.61 20.15
C MET A 909 -20.14 9.28 18.80
N LEU A 910 -20.59 9.93 17.73
CA LEU A 910 -20.02 9.76 16.39
C LEU A 910 -18.59 10.32 16.30
N GLU A 911 -18.31 11.46 16.97
CA GLU A 911 -16.95 11.98 17.11
C GLU A 911 -16.05 11.00 17.86
N ALA A 912 -16.49 10.46 19.00
CA ALA A 912 -15.75 9.45 19.75
C ALA A 912 -15.48 8.19 18.92
N ALA A 913 -16.45 7.75 18.10
CA ALA A 913 -16.27 6.61 17.20
C ALA A 913 -15.28 6.91 16.06
N LYS A 914 -15.27 8.14 15.53
CA LYS A 914 -14.29 8.62 14.54
C LYS A 914 -12.88 8.74 15.13
N GLU A 915 -12.77 9.14 16.39
CA GLU A 915 -11.51 9.25 17.15
C GLU A 915 -11.02 7.89 17.69
N LEU A 916 -11.68 6.78 17.35
CA LEU A 916 -11.39 5.42 17.84
C LEU A 916 -11.51 5.26 19.37
N GLU A 917 -12.16 6.21 20.06
CA GLU A 917 -12.49 6.14 21.48
C GLU A 917 -13.77 5.31 21.70
N PHE A 918 -13.72 4.03 21.33
CA PHE A 918 -14.89 3.14 21.31
C PHE A 918 -15.58 2.98 22.67
N GLU A 919 -14.83 3.07 23.78
CA GLU A 919 -15.40 3.05 25.12
C GLU A 919 -16.28 4.28 25.38
N ARG A 920 -15.80 5.49 25.00
CA ARG A 920 -16.58 6.74 25.13
C ARG A 920 -17.81 6.71 24.22
N ALA A 921 -17.66 6.23 22.99
CA ALA A 921 -18.77 6.06 22.05
C ALA A 921 -19.83 5.07 22.60
N ALA A 922 -19.41 3.95 23.18
CA ALA A 922 -20.32 2.97 23.78
C ALA A 922 -21.08 3.58 24.97
N MET A 923 -20.40 4.31 25.86
CA MET A 923 -21.05 4.96 27.00
C MET A 923 -22.08 6.01 26.57
N LEU A 924 -21.77 6.83 25.55
CA LEU A 924 -22.70 7.82 25.02
C LEU A 924 -23.90 7.16 24.33
N ARG A 925 -23.66 6.08 23.56
CA ARG A 925 -24.72 5.30 22.93
C ARG A 925 -25.69 4.72 23.96
N ASP A 926 -25.15 4.11 25.00
CA ASP A 926 -25.94 3.44 26.03
C ASP A 926 -26.77 4.48 26.82
N LEU A 927 -26.18 5.66 27.11
CA LEU A 927 -26.91 6.78 27.72
C LEU A 927 -28.04 7.32 26.82
N ILE A 928 -27.77 7.51 25.52
CA ILE A 928 -28.79 7.96 24.55
C ILE A 928 -29.95 6.97 24.50
N LYS A 929 -29.64 5.66 24.55
CA LYS A 929 -30.62 4.59 24.56
C LYS A 929 -31.47 4.63 25.84
N ASP A 930 -30.82 4.75 27.00
CA ASP A 930 -31.50 4.81 28.30
C ASP A 930 -32.43 6.02 28.42
N ILE A 931 -32.05 7.18 27.86
CA ILE A 931 -32.91 8.37 27.80
C ILE A 931 -34.10 8.13 26.86
N LYS A 932 -33.87 7.61 25.63
CA LYS A 932 -34.93 7.35 24.64
C LYS A 932 -35.93 6.28 25.08
N GLU A 933 -35.49 5.28 25.84
CA GLU A 933 -36.32 4.19 26.37
C GLU A 933 -36.95 4.53 27.74
N GLY A 934 -36.68 5.70 28.29
CA GLY A 934 -37.23 6.17 29.57
C GLY A 934 -36.62 5.51 30.82
N GLY A 935 -35.48 4.83 30.66
CA GLY A 935 -34.73 4.19 31.75
C GLY A 935 -34.06 5.19 32.71
N ILE A 936 -33.68 6.37 32.20
CA ILE A 936 -33.16 7.50 32.98
C ILE A 936 -33.75 8.82 32.46
N THR A 937 -34.23 9.68 33.35
CA THR A 937 -34.70 11.03 32.99
C THR A 937 -33.58 12.06 33.06
N ILE A 938 -33.62 13.06 32.18
CA ILE A 938 -32.61 14.14 32.12
C ILE A 938 -32.53 14.93 33.44
N GLU A 939 -33.66 15.08 34.15
CA GLU A 939 -33.73 15.71 35.48
C GLU A 939 -32.88 14.97 36.52
N LYS A 940 -32.89 13.63 36.51
CA LYS A 940 -32.04 12.82 37.40
C LYS A 940 -30.56 12.90 37.03
N ILE A 941 -30.23 13.06 35.75
CA ILE A 941 -28.84 13.27 35.32
C ILE A 941 -28.36 14.65 35.79
N LYS A 942 -29.20 15.69 35.69
CA LYS A 942 -28.90 17.03 36.21
C LYS A 942 -28.67 17.04 37.72
N GLU A 943 -29.52 16.37 38.50
CA GLU A 943 -29.32 16.21 39.96
C GLU A 943 -28.04 15.44 40.31
N SER A 944 -27.71 14.40 39.55
CA SER A 944 -26.49 13.59 39.75
C SER A 944 -25.20 14.39 39.45
N ILE A 945 -25.26 15.29 38.46
CA ILE A 945 -24.16 16.21 38.12
C ILE A 945 -24.00 17.28 39.21
N LEU A 946 -25.10 17.88 39.69
CA LEU A 946 -25.10 18.88 40.76
C LEU A 946 -24.57 18.33 42.10
N ASN A 947 -24.86 17.07 42.41
CA ASN A 947 -24.44 16.42 43.65
C ASN A 947 -23.04 15.76 43.56
N GLY A 948 -22.35 15.89 42.42
CA GLY A 948 -21.01 15.30 42.21
C GLY A 948 -20.96 13.77 42.17
N GLN A 949 -22.12 13.10 42.18
CA GLN A 949 -22.27 11.64 42.20
C GLN A 949 -23.00 11.20 40.94
N ILE A 950 -22.24 10.85 39.90
CA ILE A 950 -22.80 10.16 38.72
C ILE A 950 -22.81 8.66 39.05
N ASP A 951 -23.92 8.17 39.59
CA ASP A 951 -24.14 6.74 39.85
C ASP A 951 -25.13 6.18 38.82
N ILE A 952 -24.59 5.70 37.69
CA ILE A 952 -25.37 4.93 36.72
C ILE A 952 -25.23 3.46 37.13
N GLN A 953 -26.10 2.99 38.02
CA GLN A 953 -26.12 1.58 38.42
C GLN A 953 -27.27 0.80 37.78
N GLY A 954 -26.89 0.02 36.76
CA GLY A 954 -27.63 -1.11 36.24
C GLY A 954 -26.68 -2.26 35.92
N LYS A 955 -26.20 -2.96 36.96
CA LYS A 955 -25.35 -4.17 36.94
C LYS A 955 -23.88 -3.99 36.50
N THR A 956 -22.99 -3.81 37.48
CA THR A 956 -21.91 -4.74 37.91
C THR A 956 -20.89 -3.93 38.73
N LYS A 957 -20.63 -4.33 39.99
CA LYS A 957 -19.76 -3.66 40.97
C LYS A 957 -18.30 -3.48 40.50
N ILE A 958 -17.71 -2.30 40.69
CA ILE A 958 -16.25 -2.13 40.90
C ILE A 958 -16.01 -1.12 42.04
N ARG A 959 -15.14 -1.50 42.98
CA ARG A 959 -14.71 -0.74 44.17
C ARG A 959 -13.74 0.39 43.81
N SER A 960 -13.76 1.46 44.62
CA SER A 960 -12.73 2.50 44.72
C SER A 960 -11.47 1.98 45.44
N SER A 961 -10.28 2.21 44.88
CA SER A 961 -9.02 2.32 45.65
C SER A 961 -7.95 3.06 44.85
N ASP A 962 -7.14 3.82 45.59
CA ASP A 962 -6.09 4.74 45.18
C ASP A 962 -4.92 4.16 44.36
N SER A 963 -4.12 5.10 43.87
CA SER A 963 -2.82 5.01 43.21
C SER A 963 -1.88 3.90 43.72
N GLN A 964 -1.42 3.03 42.81
CA GLN A 964 0.00 2.67 42.61
C GLN A 964 0.20 1.61 41.51
N ASP A 965 1.46 1.54 41.08
CA ASP A 965 2.11 0.83 39.97
C ASP A 965 1.59 -0.55 39.48
N TYR A 966 1.79 -0.71 38.16
CA TYR A 966 1.97 -1.90 37.32
C TYR A 966 1.44 -3.28 37.73
N SER A 967 0.84 -3.92 36.71
CA SER A 967 0.73 -5.36 36.42
C SER A 967 -0.62 -6.06 36.73
N GLY A 968 -1.10 -6.85 35.75
CA GLY A 968 -2.00 -7.99 36.02
C GLY A 968 -3.45 -7.88 35.54
N PHE A 969 -3.81 -8.69 34.55
CA PHE A 969 -5.19 -9.01 34.14
C PHE A 969 -5.86 -10.01 35.09
N GLN A 970 -7.16 -9.81 35.40
CA GLN A 970 -8.16 -10.84 35.79
C GLN A 970 -9.57 -10.17 35.90
N ILE A 971 -10.76 -10.70 35.52
CA ILE A 971 -11.29 -11.85 34.76
C ILE A 971 -12.77 -11.53 34.38
N LEU A 972 -13.39 -12.34 33.49
CA LEU A 972 -14.85 -12.64 33.36
C LEU A 972 -15.72 -11.48 32.83
N GLY A 973 -16.72 -11.61 31.98
CA GLY A 973 -17.44 -12.72 31.36
C GLY A 973 -18.31 -12.12 30.24
N THR A 974 -18.93 -12.99 29.47
CA THR A 974 -19.71 -12.81 28.23
C THR A 974 -20.84 -11.77 28.24
N ILE A 975 -21.05 -11.08 27.10
CA ILE A 975 -22.36 -10.60 26.67
C ILE A 975 -22.56 -11.01 25.19
N GLU A 976 -23.74 -11.55 24.95
CA GLU A 976 -24.27 -12.07 23.70
C GLU A 976 -24.43 -10.98 22.63
N HIS A 977 -24.17 -11.36 21.38
CA HIS A 977 -24.46 -10.54 20.21
C HIS A 977 -25.98 -10.46 20.00
N ILE A 978 -26.55 -9.25 20.09
CA ILE A 978 -27.83 -8.95 19.44
C ILE A 978 -27.50 -8.50 18.01
N SER A 979 -28.01 -9.27 17.04
CA SER A 979 -27.88 -8.96 15.61
C SER A 979 -28.87 -7.87 15.19
N LYS A 980 -28.50 -7.10 14.18
CA LYS A 980 -29.29 -6.04 13.55
C LYS A 980 -30.59 -6.52 12.86
N ARG A 981 -30.91 -7.83 12.91
CA ARG A 981 -32.09 -8.43 12.26
C ARG A 981 -33.39 -8.39 13.07
N ASP A 982 -33.36 -7.97 14.34
CA ASP A 982 -34.59 -7.81 15.15
C ASP A 982 -35.23 -6.41 15.05
N PHE A 983 -34.65 -5.48 14.27
CA PHE A 983 -35.15 -4.10 14.17
C PHE A 983 -36.17 -3.87 13.03
N ASP A 984 -36.30 -4.78 12.06
CA ASP A 984 -37.12 -4.55 10.85
C ASP A 984 -38.49 -5.26 10.82
N ARG A 985 -38.96 -5.84 11.94
CA ARG A 985 -40.29 -6.49 11.98
C ARG A 985 -41.43 -5.72 12.66
N VAL A 986 -41.24 -4.44 13.03
CA VAL A 986 -42.33 -3.64 13.60
C VAL A 986 -42.47 -2.30 12.89
N LYS A 987 -43.01 -2.30 11.68
CA LYS A 987 -43.72 -1.11 11.13
C LYS A 987 -44.65 -1.51 9.99
N LEU A 988 -45.87 -1.94 10.34
CA LEU A 988 -47.11 -1.73 9.56
C LEU A 988 -48.32 -2.32 10.30
N LYS A 989 -49.17 -1.48 10.91
CA LYS A 989 -50.65 -1.58 10.85
C LYS A 989 -51.36 -0.42 11.59
N LYS A 990 -51.97 0.44 10.77
CA LYS A 990 -53.27 1.16 10.92
C LYS A 990 -53.61 1.91 12.23
N LYS A 991 -54.05 3.16 12.07
CA LYS A 991 -55.46 3.53 12.33
C LYS A 991 -55.88 4.84 11.65
N THR A 992 -56.69 4.66 10.61
CA THR A 992 -57.75 5.55 10.16
C THR A 992 -58.75 5.83 11.29
N SER A 993 -58.96 7.09 11.68
CA SER A 993 -60.27 7.66 12.01
C SER A 993 -60.13 9.11 12.50
N LYS A 994 -60.55 10.09 11.68
CA LYS A 994 -61.28 11.32 12.07
C LYS A 994 -61.27 12.33 10.92
N LYS A 995 -62.18 12.11 9.95
CA LYS A 995 -62.75 13.18 9.12
C LYS A 995 -64.23 12.88 8.89
N ARG A 996 -65.07 13.34 9.82
CA ARG A 996 -66.51 13.57 9.63
C ARG A 996 -66.94 14.68 10.57
N ARG A 997 -67.69 15.66 10.03
CA ARG A 997 -68.22 16.94 10.60
C ARG A 997 -67.26 18.12 10.45
N LYS A 998 -67.54 19.23 9.76
CA LYS A 998 -68.72 19.85 9.10
C LYS A 998 -68.17 20.73 7.94
N ARG A 999 -68.68 20.71 6.69
CA ARG A 999 -69.91 21.29 6.09
C ARG A 999 -69.92 22.83 6.00
N ARG A 1000 -70.14 23.32 4.76
CA ARG A 1000 -70.40 24.71 4.27
C ARG A 1000 -69.15 25.59 4.31
N LYS A 1001 -68.70 26.23 3.24
CA LYS A 1001 -69.30 26.84 2.06
C LYS A 1001 -68.54 26.46 0.80
#